data_AF-A0A4Y2V8A1-F1
#
_entry.id   AF-A0A4Y2V8A1-F1
#
_cell.length_a   1.000
_cell.length_b   1.000
_cell.length_c   1.000
_cell.angle_alpha   90.00
_cell.angle_beta   90.00
_cell.angle_gamma   90.00
#
_symmetry.space_group_name_H-M   'P 1'
#
loop_
_entity.id
_entity.type
_entity.pdbx_description
1 polymer ?
#
loop_
_entity_poly.entity_id
_entity_poly.type
_entity_poly.pdbx_seq_one_letter_code
_entity_poly.pdbx_strand_id
1 'polypeptide(L)'
;HFKDFHFIIINLYAPQGLNIDNVKYFFDSFSIPVFIFGDFNLHHPFWGSNRSSPLSNDFVEWLQNSSFILLNSSNPTYAAYTGSASLLDLSICSGSISHAVDCYVSESNFESDHYPVIITWSILDHTPKKIKSIDWNRIMSNSATVLNTNTRLNALTSKISELIRNNTKIITLPAKNYPPWWNLSCHNFQKLKIFFRKRALRLISESDWMKHKKYAAKLRFHIKKASRNYWDKICNITKNPRMFYSMLNRIYNHTNQEINTVNLILHNNHYISNPVQQSNLFADFFSDNSMKHEPIPLDYCEDCNSNLNIPIHIQEVRQAIQKTRNSTPGADGITANWFKRLSNTDLICITSFFQEVFTTSYIPEEWKHSIIVPIPKPNKDKTKINSYRPIALTSVFSKVFERILIQRITHHLLTEKKIPPSVNGFLPLRDNQLAVYKIHTAISEAHSHRKYFIGISLDIKSAYDTVYIDGLIFKCLQLGITGNITKILHNFLQNRTLQVRWRNSLSGTKPVQKGLPQGSVVSPILFVCFLADFSETLEVGVEYSIFADDIFIFCAHTSLDHISKKLQNTMENVYKWCNYWKLNISPEKCSIADLSKKKLPSIPRLTYAGFPLPWKQTINYLGINFSKINQNGIILKNIRSKALRKINALKSIAYKNYGPRTKDLINIVNNSICSLFYYSCSITNKFSETQYKACNTIQTMALRVALGLPKWTPNIVLMKIAGQEVLSEKIKRLAAQFFIRQLANGVHSPIYDQNCNPSIKLIKRDEVMLANLFTELDTSTDHIIAFPDTLISRSNFCEIFLSDFSFQNKARPAFLIKDLFEEVVYKEFQDYHIIATDASKSHSFTSIAGISNLQSFVYRIHPINSIFTAEALAICQALDELSVTDKNLLLLTDSYSVLQALKCLTIKSPKVIHRLAGKILVRKNFHQKISLVWTPGHSLIHWNEKADLLAKTVTESHPLLEWIAYEDIISRYQTISLQKTNLSFQHSKYQESIGDIPAMFTLTPWLKNRREDIIIARLLTRMIITPALLHRFGLHNYPRCQICNRDNNIEHIILFCSKYSNHRSILYAKLNFDPQLCSSLKAFFQNAVSDKRHLRILLQSLKSFDIY
;
A
#
# COMPACT_ATOMS: atom_id res chain seq x y z
N HIS A 1 12.32 -31.72 7.35
CA HIS A 1 12.35 -33.06 7.96
C HIS A 1 13.20 -33.09 9.23
N PHE A 2 13.38 -31.98 9.94
CA PHE A 2 14.17 -31.97 11.18
C PHE A 2 13.38 -31.22 12.25
N LYS A 3 12.82 -32.02 13.16
CA LYS A 3 12.20 -31.60 14.42
C LYS A 3 13.24 -31.77 15.53
N ASP A 4 13.22 -30.87 16.49
CA ASP A 4 13.67 -31.05 17.87
C ASP A 4 15.13 -31.51 18.10
N PHE A 5 16.09 -30.89 17.41
CA PHE A 5 17.48 -30.91 17.87
C PHE A 5 17.77 -29.66 18.71
N HIS A 6 17.79 -29.82 20.02
CA HIS A 6 18.38 -28.84 20.92
C HIS A 6 19.90 -29.01 20.87
N PHE A 7 20.63 -27.89 20.86
CA PHE A 7 22.08 -27.90 20.93
C PHE A 7 22.56 -26.60 21.58
N ILE A 8 23.76 -26.63 22.15
CA ILE A 8 24.37 -25.50 22.82
C ILE A 8 25.56 -25.01 21.98
N ILE A 9 25.68 -23.70 21.86
CA ILE A 9 26.87 -23.06 21.29
C ILE A 9 27.57 -22.29 22.41
N ILE A 10 28.85 -22.58 22.62
CA ILE A 10 29.74 -21.90 23.55
C ILE A 10 30.83 -21.22 22.73
N ASN A 11 30.96 -19.89 22.89
CA ASN A 11 32.06 -19.13 22.32
C ASN A 11 33.04 -18.74 23.44
N LEU A 12 34.29 -19.17 23.32
CA LEU A 12 35.32 -19.02 24.35
C LEU A 12 36.41 -18.02 23.92
N TYR A 13 36.88 -17.18 24.83
CA TYR A 13 38.00 -16.27 24.59
C TYR A 13 38.93 -16.28 25.80
N ALA A 14 40.09 -16.93 25.65
CA ALA A 14 41.09 -17.13 26.70
C ALA A 14 42.45 -16.53 26.26
N PRO A 15 42.62 -15.19 26.34
CA PRO A 15 43.81 -14.51 25.81
C PRO A 15 45.11 -14.87 26.55
N GLN A 16 45.03 -15.45 27.76
CA GLN A 16 46.19 -15.89 28.55
C GLN A 16 46.39 -17.42 28.53
N GLY A 17 45.66 -18.15 27.68
CA GLY A 17 45.60 -19.60 27.69
C GLY A 17 44.44 -20.10 28.57
N LEU A 18 43.71 -21.11 28.10
CA LEU A 18 42.62 -21.72 28.86
C LEU A 18 43.16 -22.68 29.92
N ASN A 19 42.81 -22.45 31.20
CA ASN A 19 42.94 -23.47 32.24
C ASN A 19 41.65 -24.31 32.29
N ILE A 20 41.78 -25.59 31.92
CA ILE A 20 40.64 -26.51 31.79
C ILE A 20 40.01 -26.88 33.14
N ASP A 21 40.78 -26.87 34.24
CA ASP A 21 40.28 -27.26 35.56
C ASP A 21 39.16 -26.34 36.08
N ASN A 22 39.18 -25.07 35.67
CA ASN A 22 38.18 -24.09 36.05
C ASN A 22 36.82 -24.31 35.34
N VAL A 23 36.80 -25.04 34.22
CA VAL A 23 35.62 -25.12 33.34
C VAL A 23 35.23 -26.56 32.96
N LYS A 24 36.05 -27.58 33.26
CA LYS A 24 35.77 -28.98 32.91
C LYS A 24 34.42 -29.46 33.42
N TYR A 25 34.10 -29.21 34.70
CA TYR A 25 32.80 -29.58 35.28
C TYR A 25 31.62 -28.88 34.60
N PHE A 26 31.82 -27.67 34.07
CA PHE A 26 30.78 -26.96 33.33
C PHE A 26 30.57 -27.56 31.94
N PHE A 27 31.64 -27.87 31.21
CA PHE A 27 31.53 -28.54 29.90
C PHE A 27 30.95 -29.94 30.01
N ASP A 28 31.32 -30.69 31.04
CA ASP A 28 30.85 -32.06 31.26
C ASP A 28 29.41 -32.11 31.83
N SER A 29 28.85 -30.98 32.27
CA SER A 29 27.48 -30.91 32.83
C SER A 29 26.35 -30.95 31.78
N PHE A 30 26.68 -30.81 30.49
CA PHE A 30 25.67 -30.69 29.43
C PHE A 30 25.17 -32.05 28.93
N SER A 31 23.85 -32.25 28.94
CA SER A 31 23.18 -33.47 28.46
C SER A 31 22.70 -33.41 27.00
N ILE A 32 22.98 -32.31 26.29
CA ILE A 32 22.49 -32.00 24.94
C ILE A 32 23.73 -31.70 24.06
N PRO A 33 23.73 -32.00 22.74
CA PRO A 33 24.91 -31.75 21.90
C PRO A 33 25.44 -30.32 21.99
N VAL A 34 26.75 -30.17 22.17
CA VAL A 34 27.42 -28.88 22.38
C VAL A 34 28.47 -28.64 21.30
N PHE A 35 28.55 -27.41 20.81
CA PHE A 35 29.67 -26.86 20.06
C PHE A 35 30.42 -25.87 20.94
N ILE A 36 31.74 -26.06 21.07
CA ILE A 36 32.64 -25.13 21.76
C ILE A 36 33.62 -24.62 20.74
N PHE A 37 33.68 -23.30 20.54
CA PHE A 37 34.66 -22.70 19.63
C PHE A 37 35.16 -21.37 20.16
N GLY A 38 36.30 -20.91 19.66
CA GLY A 38 36.84 -19.60 19.99
C GLY A 38 38.35 -19.62 20.11
N ASP A 39 38.92 -18.57 20.71
CA ASP A 39 40.37 -18.41 20.86
C ASP A 39 40.82 -18.96 22.23
N PHE A 40 41.53 -20.08 22.20
CA PHE A 40 41.98 -20.78 23.41
C PHE A 40 43.39 -20.35 23.84
N ASN A 41 44.14 -19.73 22.92
CA ASN A 41 45.56 -19.43 23.05
C ASN A 41 46.42 -20.60 23.60
N LEU A 42 46.11 -21.83 23.18
CA LEU A 42 46.82 -23.05 23.55
C LEU A 42 47.69 -23.55 22.40
N HIS A 43 48.92 -23.94 22.72
CA HIS A 43 49.88 -24.50 21.78
C HIS A 43 50.12 -25.97 22.14
N HIS A 44 49.84 -26.92 21.24
CA HIS A 44 50.16 -28.33 21.48
C HIS A 44 50.45 -29.11 20.18
N PRO A 45 51.35 -30.12 20.17
CA PRO A 45 51.64 -30.96 19.01
C PRO A 45 50.41 -31.67 18.41
N PHE A 46 49.42 -32.00 19.25
CA PHE A 46 48.19 -32.69 18.84
C PHE A 46 47.41 -31.99 17.71
N TRP A 47 47.53 -30.66 17.58
CA TRP A 47 46.97 -29.88 16.48
C TRP A 47 48.03 -29.08 15.70
N GLY A 48 49.28 -29.55 15.70
CA GLY A 48 50.33 -29.07 14.78
C GLY A 48 51.22 -27.92 15.30
N SER A 49 51.29 -27.69 16.61
CA SER A 49 52.25 -26.73 17.22
C SER A 49 53.55 -27.42 17.66
N ASN A 50 54.70 -26.80 17.44
CA ASN A 50 56.01 -27.29 17.90
C ASN A 50 56.29 -27.02 19.39
N ARG A 51 55.34 -26.44 20.11
CA ARG A 51 55.43 -26.07 21.53
C ARG A 51 54.22 -26.61 22.28
N SER A 52 54.43 -27.06 23.52
CA SER A 52 53.41 -27.37 24.51
C SER A 52 53.65 -26.60 25.81
N SER A 53 52.57 -26.33 26.55
CA SER A 53 52.56 -25.80 27.92
C SER A 53 51.79 -26.74 28.86
N PRO A 54 51.98 -26.65 30.20
CA PRO A 54 51.19 -27.45 31.16
C PRO A 54 49.68 -27.34 30.92
N LEU A 55 49.17 -26.11 30.76
CA LEU A 55 47.76 -25.85 30.44
C LEU A 55 47.29 -26.55 29.16
N SER A 56 48.15 -26.64 28.14
CA SER A 56 47.82 -27.32 26.89
C SER A 56 47.84 -28.85 27.04
N ASN A 57 48.69 -29.39 27.92
CA ASN A 57 48.75 -30.82 28.22
C ASN A 57 47.51 -31.23 29.02
N ASP A 58 47.16 -30.46 30.06
CA ASP A 58 45.96 -30.69 30.88
C ASP A 58 44.69 -30.63 30.03
N PHE A 59 44.63 -29.68 29.08
CA PHE A 59 43.53 -29.57 28.13
C PHE A 59 43.42 -30.77 27.19
N VAL A 60 44.55 -31.30 26.71
CA VAL A 60 44.59 -32.49 25.85
C VAL A 60 44.23 -33.75 26.63
N GLU A 61 44.68 -33.87 27.87
CA GLU A 61 44.30 -34.96 28.78
C GLU A 61 42.80 -34.95 29.05
N TRP A 62 42.21 -33.78 29.33
CA TRP A 62 40.75 -33.64 29.45
C TRP A 62 40.03 -33.97 28.13
N LEU A 63 40.53 -33.49 26.99
CA LEU A 63 39.92 -33.76 25.69
C LEU A 63 39.90 -35.28 25.39
N GLN A 64 40.98 -36.00 25.74
CA GLN A 64 41.07 -37.46 25.60
C GLN A 64 40.13 -38.22 26.55
N ASN A 65 39.87 -37.66 27.73
CA ASN A 65 39.03 -38.28 28.77
C ASN A 65 37.55 -37.83 28.74
N SER A 66 37.18 -36.90 27.85
CA SER A 66 35.82 -36.34 27.74
C SER A 66 35.05 -36.88 26.53
N SER A 67 33.76 -36.57 26.44
CA SER A 67 32.91 -36.93 25.28
C SER A 67 33.04 -35.97 24.09
N PHE A 68 34.05 -35.09 24.11
CA PHE A 68 34.26 -34.01 23.15
C PHE A 68 35.33 -34.36 22.11
N ILE A 69 35.13 -33.92 20.87
CA ILE A 69 36.02 -34.18 19.74
C ILE A 69 36.48 -32.86 19.14
N LEU A 70 37.79 -32.70 18.94
CA LEU A 70 38.38 -31.58 18.23
C LEU A 70 38.12 -31.72 16.71
N LEU A 71 37.57 -30.66 16.11
CA LEU A 71 37.19 -30.61 14.70
C LEU A 71 38.24 -29.94 13.81
N ASN A 72 39.23 -29.25 14.39
CA ASN A 72 40.22 -28.52 13.61
C ASN A 72 41.07 -29.44 12.74
N SER A 73 41.38 -28.99 11.52
CA SER A 73 42.44 -29.57 10.69
C SER A 73 43.78 -28.95 11.04
N SER A 74 44.89 -29.51 10.56
CA SER A 74 46.26 -28.99 10.75
C SER A 74 46.52 -27.62 10.09
N ASN A 75 45.50 -26.95 9.56
CA ASN A 75 45.62 -25.63 8.96
C ASN A 75 45.64 -24.54 10.05
N PRO A 76 46.57 -23.57 9.99
CA PRO A 76 46.67 -22.53 11.01
C PRO A 76 45.46 -21.58 10.98
N THR A 77 44.97 -21.21 12.17
CA THR A 77 43.85 -20.26 12.33
C THR A 77 44.32 -18.84 12.61
N TYR A 78 45.60 -18.64 12.91
CA TYR A 78 46.24 -17.35 13.11
C TYR A 78 47.50 -17.26 12.25
N ALA A 79 47.73 -16.08 11.66
CA ALA A 79 49.02 -15.78 11.03
C ALA A 79 49.49 -14.37 11.40
N ALA A 80 50.69 -14.30 11.97
CA ALA A 80 51.36 -13.04 12.24
C ALA A 80 51.87 -12.40 10.94
N TYR A 81 51.95 -11.07 10.94
CA TYR A 81 52.54 -10.30 9.84
C TYR A 81 54.00 -10.67 9.51
N THR A 82 54.70 -11.29 10.47
CA THR A 82 56.09 -11.75 10.34
C THR A 82 56.22 -13.14 9.68
N GLY A 83 55.10 -13.78 9.33
CA GLY A 83 55.10 -15.09 8.63
C GLY A 83 54.99 -16.31 9.55
N SER A 84 54.93 -16.14 10.87
CA SER A 84 54.59 -17.24 11.79
C SER A 84 53.10 -17.55 11.75
N ALA A 85 52.76 -18.84 11.76
CA ALA A 85 51.37 -19.31 11.74
C ALA A 85 51.14 -20.26 12.92
N SER A 86 50.01 -20.09 13.61
CA SER A 86 49.62 -20.93 14.75
C SER A 86 48.14 -21.25 14.70
N LEU A 87 47.77 -22.34 15.37
CA LEU A 87 46.39 -22.80 15.48
C LEU A 87 45.92 -22.49 16.92
N LEU A 88 45.36 -21.29 17.10
CA LEU A 88 44.92 -20.75 18.39
C LEU A 88 43.41 -20.89 18.59
N ASP A 89 42.67 -20.90 17.48
CA ASP A 89 41.20 -20.98 17.47
C ASP A 89 40.77 -22.44 17.38
N LEU A 90 40.40 -23.03 18.51
CA LEU A 90 39.92 -24.42 18.55
C LEU A 90 38.40 -24.47 18.39
N SER A 91 37.92 -25.55 17.79
CA SER A 91 36.54 -25.86 17.47
C SER A 91 36.30 -27.31 17.83
N ILE A 92 35.40 -27.55 18.76
CA ILE A 92 35.18 -28.82 19.43
C ILE A 92 33.68 -29.08 19.43
N CYS A 93 33.26 -30.33 19.26
CA CYS A 93 31.85 -30.70 19.41
C CYS A 93 31.69 -31.96 20.26
N SER A 94 30.48 -32.20 20.76
CA SER A 94 30.14 -33.48 21.37
C SER A 94 30.28 -34.61 20.35
N GLY A 95 30.83 -35.75 20.78
CA GLY A 95 31.09 -36.89 19.90
C GLY A 95 29.85 -37.42 19.19
N SER A 96 28.67 -37.26 19.80
CA SER A 96 27.36 -37.66 19.25
C SER A 96 26.99 -36.98 17.92
N ILE A 97 27.56 -35.82 17.60
CA ILE A 97 27.25 -35.05 16.38
C ILE A 97 28.44 -34.93 15.42
N SER A 98 29.63 -35.41 15.80
CA SER A 98 30.87 -35.28 15.02
C SER A 98 30.75 -35.79 13.58
N HIS A 99 30.12 -36.94 13.37
CA HIS A 99 29.93 -37.57 12.05
C HIS A 99 29.10 -36.75 11.05
N ALA A 100 28.36 -35.76 11.53
CA ALA A 100 27.51 -34.89 10.70
C ALA A 100 28.09 -33.48 10.51
N VAL A 101 29.25 -33.20 11.11
CA VAL A 101 29.86 -31.87 11.20
C VAL A 101 31.17 -31.84 10.41
N ASP A 102 31.23 -30.93 9.43
CA ASP A 102 32.46 -30.60 8.72
C ASP A 102 33.06 -29.31 9.28
N CYS A 103 34.38 -29.27 9.45
CA CYS A 103 35.12 -28.09 9.89
C CYS A 103 36.31 -27.82 8.97
N TYR A 104 36.43 -26.60 8.47
CA TYR A 104 37.57 -26.18 7.68
C TYR A 104 37.93 -24.72 7.93
N VAL A 105 39.22 -24.40 7.81
CA VAL A 105 39.70 -23.02 7.92
C VAL A 105 39.52 -22.31 6.58
N SER A 106 38.88 -21.14 6.60
CA SER A 106 38.68 -20.31 5.42
C SER A 106 40.03 -19.85 4.85
N GLU A 107 40.24 -20.02 3.53
CA GLU A 107 41.39 -19.43 2.81
C GLU A 107 41.45 -17.88 2.88
N SER A 108 40.40 -17.23 3.40
CA SER A 108 40.26 -15.78 3.51
C SER A 108 40.07 -15.33 4.95
N ASN A 109 40.98 -14.47 5.44
CA ASN A 109 40.98 -13.87 6.78
C ASN A 109 40.10 -12.62 6.94
N PHE A 110 39.44 -12.14 5.88
CA PHE A 110 38.60 -10.93 5.91
C PHE A 110 39.26 -9.67 6.50
N GLU A 111 40.57 -9.48 6.30
CA GLU A 111 41.35 -8.36 6.87
C GLU A 111 41.60 -8.47 8.40
N SER A 112 41.41 -9.67 8.99
CA SER A 112 41.82 -10.06 10.34
C SER A 112 43.17 -10.81 10.33
N ASP A 113 43.87 -10.84 11.46
CA ASP A 113 45.02 -11.69 11.74
C ASP A 113 44.63 -13.16 12.03
N HIS A 114 43.36 -13.38 12.37
CA HIS A 114 42.73 -14.71 12.44
C HIS A 114 42.02 -15.11 11.14
N TYR A 115 42.14 -16.38 10.76
CA TYR A 115 41.37 -17.04 9.71
C TYR A 115 40.06 -17.58 10.30
N PRO A 116 38.90 -17.26 9.70
CA PRO A 116 37.64 -17.83 10.14
C PRO A 116 37.63 -19.34 10.02
N VAL A 117 37.34 -20.02 11.12
CA VAL A 117 37.00 -21.45 11.12
C VAL A 117 35.53 -21.59 10.73
N ILE A 118 35.26 -22.36 9.68
CA ILE A 118 33.91 -22.59 9.17
C ILE A 118 33.49 -24.00 9.55
N ILE A 119 32.41 -24.07 10.32
CA ILE A 119 31.77 -25.32 10.73
C ILE A 119 30.43 -25.43 10.00
N THR A 120 30.21 -26.55 9.31
CA THR A 120 28.94 -26.87 8.64
C THR A 120 28.36 -28.14 9.21
N TRP A 121 27.10 -28.07 9.63
CA TRP A 121 26.35 -29.22 10.12
C TRP A 121 25.32 -29.63 9.08
N SER A 122 25.51 -30.79 8.47
CA SER A 122 24.77 -31.28 7.27
C SER A 122 23.24 -31.38 7.45
N ILE A 123 22.77 -31.36 8.70
CA ILE A 123 21.35 -31.43 9.06
C ILE A 123 20.56 -30.12 8.70
N LEU A 124 21.25 -29.02 8.35
CA LEU A 124 20.66 -27.67 8.17
C LEU A 124 20.53 -27.16 6.71
N ASP A 125 20.70 -28.00 5.68
CA ASP A 125 20.81 -27.51 4.29
C ASP A 125 19.58 -26.74 3.74
N HIS A 126 19.86 -25.62 3.06
CA HIS A 126 18.88 -24.70 2.48
C HIS A 126 18.76 -24.81 0.95
N THR A 127 17.57 -24.49 0.43
CA THR A 127 17.24 -24.55 -1.00
C THR A 127 17.88 -23.41 -1.84
N PRO A 128 18.32 -23.68 -3.09
CA PRO A 128 18.98 -22.69 -3.94
C PRO A 128 18.02 -21.60 -4.47
N LYS A 129 18.54 -20.38 -4.63
CA LYS A 129 17.77 -19.20 -5.09
C LYS A 129 17.87 -19.02 -6.62
N LYS A 130 16.73 -18.97 -7.31
CA LYS A 130 16.64 -18.68 -8.76
C LYS A 130 16.44 -17.18 -9.01
N ILE A 131 17.17 -16.60 -9.96
CA ILE A 131 16.99 -15.22 -10.43
C ILE A 131 16.52 -15.23 -11.88
N LYS A 132 15.44 -14.47 -12.18
CA LYS A 132 14.91 -14.29 -13.54
C LYS A 132 15.43 -12.97 -14.13
N SER A 133 16.05 -13.03 -15.30
CA SER A 133 16.45 -11.87 -16.12
C SER A 133 15.63 -11.86 -17.42
N ILE A 134 15.21 -10.68 -17.88
CA ILE A 134 14.35 -10.51 -19.08
C ILE A 134 14.92 -9.37 -19.92
N ASP A 135 15.16 -9.62 -21.22
CA ASP A 135 15.60 -8.60 -22.18
C ASP A 135 14.38 -7.94 -22.87
N TRP A 136 13.94 -6.81 -22.32
CA TRP A 136 12.75 -6.11 -22.83
C TRP A 136 12.95 -5.44 -24.18
N ASN A 137 14.18 -5.03 -24.53
CA ASN A 137 14.39 -4.26 -25.76
C ASN A 137 14.19 -5.15 -26.99
N ARG A 138 14.76 -6.36 -26.97
CA ARG A 138 14.56 -7.37 -28.02
C ARG A 138 13.12 -7.86 -28.12
N ILE A 139 12.44 -7.97 -26.97
CA ILE A 139 11.02 -8.32 -26.95
C ILE A 139 10.21 -7.22 -27.67
N MET A 140 10.44 -5.93 -27.38
CA MET A 140 9.63 -4.87 -27.98
C MET A 140 9.89 -4.71 -29.48
N SER A 141 11.14 -4.80 -29.96
CA SER A 141 11.44 -4.70 -31.40
C SER A 141 10.75 -5.80 -32.21
N ASN A 142 10.76 -7.03 -31.70
CA ASN A 142 10.16 -8.17 -32.39
C ASN A 142 8.65 -8.25 -32.16
N SER A 143 8.11 -7.62 -31.11
CA SER A 143 6.66 -7.55 -30.90
C SER A 143 5.98 -6.73 -32.00
N ALA A 144 6.59 -5.61 -32.42
CA ALA A 144 6.06 -4.75 -33.47
C ALA A 144 5.93 -5.49 -34.82
N THR A 145 6.94 -6.30 -35.18
CA THR A 145 6.88 -7.10 -36.42
C THR A 145 5.82 -8.20 -36.34
N VAL A 146 5.65 -8.83 -35.17
CA VAL A 146 4.62 -9.86 -34.92
C VAL A 146 3.21 -9.27 -34.99
N LEU A 147 3.01 -8.05 -34.47
CA LEU A 147 1.71 -7.35 -34.52
C LEU A 147 1.31 -6.96 -35.95
N ASN A 148 2.27 -6.56 -36.80
CA ASN A 148 2.00 -6.16 -38.18
C ASN A 148 1.75 -7.34 -39.14
N THR A 149 2.19 -8.56 -38.79
CA THR A 149 2.18 -9.72 -39.70
C THR A 149 1.09 -10.75 -39.41
N ASN A 150 0.47 -10.74 -38.23
CA ASN A 150 -0.51 -11.76 -37.83
C ASN A 150 -1.90 -11.16 -37.69
N THR A 151 -2.87 -11.74 -38.43
CA THR A 151 -4.27 -11.32 -38.38
C THR A 151 -5.10 -12.10 -37.35
N ARG A 152 -4.66 -13.30 -36.93
CA ARG A 152 -5.40 -14.15 -35.97
C ARG A 152 -4.84 -14.06 -34.54
N LEU A 153 -5.73 -13.83 -33.57
CA LEU A 153 -5.39 -13.56 -32.18
C LEU A 153 -4.65 -14.73 -31.47
N ASN A 154 -5.02 -15.98 -31.71
CA ASN A 154 -4.37 -17.14 -31.07
C ASN A 154 -2.92 -17.33 -31.58
N ALA A 155 -2.69 -17.05 -32.86
CA ALA A 155 -1.35 -17.06 -33.45
C ALA A 155 -0.49 -15.90 -32.90
N LEU A 156 -1.13 -14.75 -32.66
CA LEU A 156 -0.47 -13.58 -32.06
C LEU A 156 -0.03 -13.86 -30.61
N THR A 157 -0.94 -14.33 -29.76
CA THR A 157 -0.65 -14.58 -28.33
C THR A 157 0.41 -15.65 -28.15
N SER A 158 0.35 -16.75 -28.91
CA SER A 158 1.37 -17.81 -28.87
C SER A 158 2.76 -17.31 -29.28
N LYS A 159 2.88 -16.57 -30.40
CA LYS A 159 4.16 -15.97 -30.84
C LYS A 159 4.74 -14.99 -29.82
N ILE A 160 3.91 -14.13 -29.21
CA ILE A 160 4.38 -13.20 -28.16
C ILE A 160 4.84 -13.97 -26.91
N SER A 161 4.10 -15.00 -26.52
CA SER A 161 4.44 -15.85 -25.37
C SER A 161 5.79 -16.54 -25.57
N GLU A 162 6.00 -17.08 -26.77
CA GLU A 162 7.28 -17.68 -27.17
C GLU A 162 8.42 -16.66 -27.19
N LEU A 163 8.19 -15.47 -27.74
CA LEU A 163 9.17 -14.38 -27.76
C LEU A 163 9.62 -13.98 -26.35
N ILE A 164 8.67 -13.85 -25.41
CA ILE A 164 8.97 -13.55 -24.00
C ILE A 164 9.78 -14.69 -23.37
N ARG A 165 9.40 -15.94 -23.63
CA ARG A 165 10.11 -17.12 -23.12
C ARG A 165 11.56 -17.18 -23.61
N ASN A 166 11.77 -17.00 -24.91
CA ASN A 166 13.09 -17.07 -25.54
C ASN A 166 14.04 -15.96 -25.06
N ASN A 167 13.50 -14.81 -24.66
CA ASN A 167 14.26 -13.67 -24.13
C ASN A 167 14.28 -13.60 -22.59
N THR A 168 13.88 -14.68 -21.91
CA THR A 168 13.91 -14.83 -20.46
C THR A 168 14.99 -15.82 -20.04
N LYS A 169 15.97 -15.39 -19.25
CA LYS A 169 17.01 -16.27 -18.67
C LYS A 169 16.75 -16.52 -17.19
N ILE A 170 16.70 -17.78 -16.77
CA ILE A 170 16.65 -18.18 -15.36
C ILE A 170 18.04 -18.63 -14.94
N ILE A 171 18.66 -17.91 -14.03
CA ILE A 171 19.99 -18.23 -13.50
C ILE A 171 19.80 -18.79 -12.09
N THR A 172 20.21 -20.03 -11.88
CA THR A 172 20.35 -20.67 -10.57
C THR A 172 21.63 -20.18 -9.92
N LEU A 173 21.53 -19.48 -8.79
CA LEU A 173 22.72 -19.13 -8.00
C LEU A 173 23.16 -20.36 -7.18
N PRO A 174 24.47 -20.68 -7.12
CA PRO A 174 24.97 -21.74 -6.26
C PRO A 174 24.65 -21.44 -4.79
N ALA A 175 24.32 -22.49 -4.03
CA ALA A 175 23.95 -22.43 -2.62
C ALA A 175 25.16 -22.02 -1.76
N LYS A 176 25.35 -20.72 -1.58
CA LYS A 176 26.09 -20.15 -0.45
C LYS A 176 25.21 -19.10 0.21
N ASN A 177 25.34 -18.95 1.53
CA ASN A 177 24.64 -17.98 2.37
C ASN A 177 25.00 -16.53 1.99
N TYR A 178 24.55 -16.08 0.82
CA TYR A 178 24.67 -14.70 0.42
C TYR A 178 23.50 -13.89 0.98
N PRO A 179 23.76 -12.68 1.49
CA PRO A 179 22.69 -11.79 1.95
C PRO A 179 21.62 -11.57 0.86
N PRO A 180 20.35 -11.32 1.22
CA PRO A 180 19.25 -11.23 0.26
C PRO A 180 19.41 -10.13 -0.78
N TRP A 181 20.29 -9.16 -0.52
CA TRP A 181 20.65 -8.04 -1.38
C TRP A 181 21.84 -8.31 -2.31
N TRP A 182 22.47 -9.49 -2.24
CA TRP A 182 23.60 -9.85 -3.10
C TRP A 182 23.20 -9.90 -4.58
N ASN A 183 24.01 -9.27 -5.44
CA ASN A 183 23.74 -9.17 -6.88
C ASN A 183 24.94 -9.63 -7.72
N LEU A 184 24.76 -9.67 -9.05
CA LEU A 184 25.79 -10.15 -9.98
C LEU A 184 27.10 -9.36 -9.90
N SER A 185 27.02 -8.04 -9.71
CA SER A 185 28.22 -7.21 -9.54
C SER A 185 29.00 -7.60 -8.28
N CYS A 186 28.32 -7.84 -7.15
CA CYS A 186 28.96 -8.34 -5.92
C CYS A 186 29.63 -9.70 -6.16
N HIS A 187 28.94 -10.62 -6.86
CA HIS A 187 29.48 -11.94 -7.16
C HIS A 187 30.73 -11.87 -8.06
N ASN A 188 30.71 -11.07 -9.13
CA ASN A 188 31.82 -10.94 -10.07
C ASN A 188 33.05 -10.31 -9.41
N PHE A 189 32.88 -9.25 -8.63
CA PHE A 189 34.01 -8.62 -7.94
C PHE A 189 34.56 -9.47 -6.79
N GLN A 190 33.74 -10.32 -6.16
CA GLN A 190 34.24 -11.32 -5.21
C GLN A 190 35.14 -12.34 -5.91
N LYS A 191 34.74 -12.85 -7.08
CA LYS A 191 35.59 -13.77 -7.87
C LYS A 191 36.90 -13.11 -8.30
N LEU A 192 36.86 -11.89 -8.82
CA LEU A 192 38.07 -11.16 -9.24
C LEU A 192 39.00 -10.86 -8.05
N LYS A 193 38.44 -10.46 -6.89
CA LYS A 193 39.22 -10.28 -5.64
C LYS A 193 39.99 -11.56 -5.28
N ILE A 194 39.32 -12.71 -5.32
CA ILE A 194 39.90 -14.02 -4.98
C ILE A 194 40.97 -14.41 -6.01
N PHE A 195 40.67 -14.27 -7.31
CA PHE A 195 41.58 -14.60 -8.40
C PHE A 195 42.91 -13.84 -8.29
N PHE A 196 42.87 -12.51 -8.19
CA PHE A 196 44.11 -11.71 -8.10
C PHE A 196 44.85 -11.90 -6.77
N ARG A 197 44.16 -12.26 -5.68
CA ARG A 197 44.83 -12.67 -4.42
C ARG A 197 45.63 -13.96 -4.61
N LYS A 198 45.00 -15.00 -5.16
CA LYS A 198 45.68 -16.30 -5.41
C LYS A 198 46.88 -16.11 -6.35
N ARG A 199 46.76 -15.26 -7.36
CA ARG A 199 47.84 -14.97 -8.30
C ARG A 199 48.98 -14.15 -7.68
N ALA A 200 48.65 -13.13 -6.89
CA ALA A 200 49.65 -12.31 -6.20
C ALA A 200 50.45 -13.11 -5.16
N LEU A 201 49.81 -14.04 -4.44
CA LEU A 201 50.48 -14.93 -3.48
C LEU A 201 51.37 -15.98 -4.17
N ARG A 202 50.96 -16.49 -5.34
CA ARG A 202 51.76 -17.47 -6.10
C ARG A 202 52.96 -16.85 -6.81
N LEU A 203 52.81 -15.64 -7.35
CA LEU A 203 53.82 -14.99 -8.19
C LEU A 203 54.59 -13.87 -7.47
N ILE A 204 54.28 -13.59 -6.21
CA ILE A 204 54.88 -12.50 -5.42
C ILE A 204 54.84 -11.17 -6.20
N SER A 205 53.70 -10.89 -6.86
CA SER A 205 53.56 -9.73 -7.76
C SER A 205 52.83 -8.57 -7.09
N GLU A 206 53.52 -7.43 -6.96
CA GLU A 206 52.92 -6.18 -6.45
C GLU A 206 51.79 -5.66 -7.36
N SER A 207 51.91 -5.84 -8.68
CA SER A 207 50.91 -5.41 -9.64
C SER A 207 49.55 -6.09 -9.44
N ASP A 208 49.57 -7.39 -9.10
CA ASP A 208 48.35 -8.16 -8.84
C ASP A 208 47.82 -7.93 -7.43
N TRP A 209 48.68 -7.59 -6.46
CA TRP A 209 48.25 -7.13 -5.15
C TRP A 209 47.51 -5.79 -5.23
N MET A 210 47.97 -4.87 -6.09
CA MET A 210 47.27 -3.62 -6.39
C MET A 210 45.90 -3.87 -7.06
N LYS A 211 45.81 -4.84 -7.98
CA LYS A 211 44.51 -5.27 -8.55
C LYS A 211 43.60 -5.89 -7.48
N HIS A 212 44.13 -6.68 -6.56
CA HIS A 212 43.36 -7.21 -5.43
C HIS A 212 42.75 -6.08 -4.58
N LYS A 213 43.56 -5.09 -4.17
CA LYS A 213 43.09 -3.91 -3.40
C LYS A 213 42.02 -3.13 -4.18
N LYS A 214 42.21 -2.92 -5.49
CA LYS A 214 41.24 -2.26 -6.38
C LYS A 214 39.90 -3.01 -6.42
N TYR A 215 39.89 -4.32 -6.62
CA TYR A 215 38.66 -5.10 -6.67
C TYR A 215 38.01 -5.28 -5.29
N ALA A 216 38.78 -5.30 -4.21
CA ALA A 216 38.25 -5.24 -2.84
C ALA A 216 37.51 -3.92 -2.57
N ALA A 217 38.06 -2.78 -2.99
CA ALA A 217 37.38 -1.49 -2.90
C ALA A 217 36.09 -1.45 -3.75
N LYS A 218 36.12 -1.98 -4.98
CA LYS A 218 34.93 -2.11 -5.83
C LYS A 218 33.86 -3.01 -5.22
N LEU A 219 34.26 -4.15 -4.63
CA LEU A 219 33.33 -5.03 -3.92
C LEU A 219 32.67 -4.31 -2.74
N ARG A 220 33.43 -3.59 -1.90
CA ARG A 220 32.89 -2.78 -0.80
C ARG A 220 31.87 -1.74 -1.28
N PHE A 221 32.19 -1.03 -2.36
CA PHE A 221 31.28 -0.07 -2.98
C PHE A 221 29.97 -0.74 -3.44
N HIS A 222 30.07 -1.86 -4.17
CA HIS A 222 28.91 -2.57 -4.69
C HIS A 222 28.08 -3.26 -3.59
N ILE A 223 28.69 -3.78 -2.53
CA ILE A 223 27.98 -4.28 -1.34
C ILE A 223 27.17 -3.17 -0.69
N LYS A 224 27.78 -2.00 -0.46
CA LYS A 224 27.12 -0.84 0.14
C LYS A 224 25.98 -0.32 -0.74
N LYS A 225 26.20 -0.27 -2.05
CA LYS A 225 25.18 0.13 -3.05
C LYS A 225 24.05 -0.90 -3.13
N ALA A 226 24.35 -2.19 -3.17
CA ALA A 226 23.36 -3.27 -3.28
C ALA A 226 22.50 -3.39 -2.01
N SER A 227 23.12 -3.32 -0.83
CA SER A 227 22.43 -3.28 0.46
C SER A 227 21.52 -2.05 0.57
N ARG A 228 22.01 -0.85 0.22
CA ARG A 228 21.18 0.37 0.16
C ARG A 228 20.03 0.25 -0.82
N ASN A 229 20.29 -0.14 -2.07
CA ASN A 229 19.25 -0.31 -3.09
C ASN A 229 18.21 -1.37 -2.69
N TYR A 230 18.61 -2.41 -1.98
CA TYR A 230 17.70 -3.41 -1.43
C TYR A 230 16.82 -2.81 -0.34
N TRP A 231 17.42 -2.07 0.60
CA TRP A 231 16.64 -1.35 1.61
C TRP A 231 15.77 -0.26 1.00
N ASP A 232 16.18 0.44 -0.05
CA ASP A 232 15.36 1.39 -0.79
C ASP A 232 14.20 0.70 -1.52
N LYS A 233 14.44 -0.50 -2.09
CA LYS A 233 13.38 -1.37 -2.64
C LYS A 233 12.45 -1.92 -1.57
N ILE A 234 12.95 -2.23 -0.38
CA ILE A 234 12.15 -2.53 0.80
C ILE A 234 11.42 -1.28 1.28
N CYS A 235 11.98 -0.08 1.17
CA CYS A 235 11.28 1.14 1.53
C CYS A 235 10.13 1.44 0.56
N ASN A 236 10.13 0.91 -0.66
CA ASN A 236 8.93 0.88 -1.51
C ASN A 236 7.79 0.00 -0.94
N ILE A 237 8.04 -0.81 0.12
CA ILE A 237 6.99 -1.46 0.93
C ILE A 237 6.08 -0.42 1.60
N THR A 238 6.58 0.79 1.89
CA THR A 238 5.78 1.89 2.46
C THR A 238 4.57 2.26 1.59
N LYS A 239 4.69 2.06 0.27
CA LYS A 239 3.63 2.30 -0.72
C LYS A 239 2.66 1.11 -0.85
N ASN A 240 3.01 -0.07 -0.31
CA ASN A 240 2.19 -1.28 -0.41
C ASN A 240 2.10 -2.03 0.93
N PRO A 241 1.06 -1.76 1.74
CA PRO A 241 0.83 -2.41 3.05
C PRO A 241 0.82 -3.94 3.00
N ARG A 242 0.52 -4.56 1.85
CA ARG A 242 0.52 -6.03 1.68
C ARG A 242 1.92 -6.63 1.75
N MET A 243 2.95 -5.90 1.28
CA MET A 243 4.33 -6.37 1.41
C MET A 243 4.80 -6.31 2.86
N PHE A 244 4.42 -5.29 3.62
CA PHE A 244 4.68 -5.22 5.06
C PHE A 244 3.97 -6.37 5.79
N TYR A 245 2.74 -6.70 5.40
CA TYR A 245 2.01 -7.85 5.91
C TYR A 245 2.66 -9.20 5.54
N SER A 246 3.19 -9.34 4.34
CA SER A 246 3.95 -10.54 3.96
C SER A 246 5.25 -10.70 4.77
N MET A 247 5.89 -9.58 5.09
CA MET A 247 7.09 -9.56 5.93
C MET A 247 6.75 -9.84 7.40
N LEU A 248 5.67 -9.26 7.92
CA LEU A 248 5.06 -9.58 9.21
C LEU A 248 4.81 -11.08 9.35
N ASN A 249 4.17 -11.71 8.35
CA ASN A 249 3.92 -13.15 8.37
C ASN A 249 5.21 -13.97 8.35
N ARG A 250 6.25 -13.52 7.63
CA ARG A 250 7.56 -14.20 7.64
C ARG A 250 8.27 -14.08 8.98
N ILE A 251 8.26 -12.90 9.59
CA ILE A 251 8.91 -12.62 10.89
C ILE A 251 8.17 -13.30 12.04
N TYR A 252 6.83 -13.32 12.00
CA TYR A 252 6.01 -13.89 13.06
C TYR A 252 5.94 -15.43 12.99
N ASN A 253 5.98 -16.03 11.80
CA ASN A 253 6.05 -17.49 11.66
C ASN A 253 7.42 -18.07 12.06
N HIS A 254 8.31 -17.28 12.68
CA HIS A 254 9.47 -17.79 13.42
C HIS A 254 9.11 -18.27 14.84
N THR A 255 7.86 -18.08 15.31
CA THR A 255 7.36 -18.81 16.48
C THR A 255 6.72 -20.11 15.99
N ASN A 256 7.36 -21.24 16.32
CA ASN A 256 6.89 -22.62 16.20
C ASN A 256 6.19 -22.97 14.88
N GLN A 257 6.96 -23.46 13.90
CA GLN A 257 6.43 -24.45 12.95
C GLN A 257 6.29 -25.78 13.70
N GLU A 258 5.29 -25.88 14.57
CA GLU A 258 4.74 -27.18 14.93
C GLU A 258 4.21 -27.81 13.64
N ILE A 259 5.01 -28.74 13.10
CA ILE A 259 4.67 -29.66 12.02
C ILE A 259 4.36 -28.97 10.67
N ASN A 260 5.14 -29.32 9.63
CA ASN A 260 4.92 -28.87 8.25
C ASN A 260 3.69 -29.60 7.60
N THR A 261 2.55 -29.60 8.29
CA THR A 261 1.25 -30.14 7.82
C THR A 261 0.72 -29.43 6.58
N VAL A 262 1.28 -28.25 6.24
CA VAL A 262 0.96 -27.46 5.03
C VAL A 262 1.15 -28.28 3.75
N ASN A 263 1.95 -29.35 3.80
CA ASN A 263 2.27 -30.20 2.68
C ASN A 263 1.46 -31.50 2.60
N LEU A 264 0.55 -31.74 3.55
CA LEU A 264 -0.29 -32.92 3.61
C LEU A 264 -1.75 -32.50 3.44
N ILE A 265 -2.46 -33.16 2.54
CA ILE A 265 -3.89 -32.97 2.34
C ILE A 265 -4.59 -34.21 2.85
N LEU A 266 -5.54 -34.03 3.78
CA LEU A 266 -6.37 -35.12 4.26
C LEU A 266 -7.52 -35.34 3.27
N HIS A 267 -7.63 -36.55 2.74
CA HIS A 267 -8.73 -36.99 1.90
C HIS A 267 -9.12 -38.42 2.28
N ASN A 268 -10.40 -38.67 2.54
CA ASN A 268 -10.92 -39.98 2.99
C ASN A 268 -10.12 -40.60 4.16
N ASN A 269 -9.83 -39.80 5.19
CA ASN A 269 -9.01 -40.20 6.36
C ASN A 269 -7.54 -40.60 6.08
N HIS A 270 -7.05 -40.44 4.85
CA HIS A 270 -5.64 -40.66 4.49
C HIS A 270 -4.93 -39.35 4.13
N TYR A 271 -3.65 -39.24 4.48
CA TYR A 271 -2.82 -38.08 4.13
C TYR A 271 -2.13 -38.29 2.78
N ILE A 272 -2.40 -37.38 1.85
CA ILE A 272 -1.80 -37.37 0.52
C ILE A 272 -0.68 -36.33 0.51
N SER A 273 0.53 -36.75 0.09
CA SER A 273 1.76 -35.94 0.09
C SER A 273 2.29 -35.60 -1.31
N ASN A 274 1.92 -36.41 -2.33
CA ASN A 274 2.36 -36.26 -3.71
C ASN A 274 1.76 -34.99 -4.35
N PRO A 275 2.58 -34.04 -4.84
CA PRO A 275 2.09 -32.77 -5.40
C PRO A 275 1.13 -32.90 -6.59
N VAL A 276 1.30 -33.91 -7.46
CA VAL A 276 0.46 -34.12 -8.64
C VAL A 276 -0.92 -34.62 -8.20
N GLN A 277 -0.97 -35.63 -7.32
CA GLN A 277 -2.22 -36.13 -6.74
C GLN A 277 -2.95 -35.01 -5.98
N GLN A 278 -2.23 -34.22 -5.18
CA GLN A 278 -2.78 -33.05 -4.49
C GLN A 278 -3.38 -32.03 -5.47
N SER A 279 -2.68 -31.73 -6.57
CA SER A 279 -3.19 -30.80 -7.58
C SER A 279 -4.46 -31.32 -8.27
N ASN A 280 -4.54 -32.62 -8.56
CA ASN A 280 -5.74 -33.23 -9.14
C ASN A 280 -6.91 -33.22 -8.16
N LEU A 281 -6.71 -33.53 -6.88
CA LEU A 281 -7.78 -33.43 -5.87
C LEU A 281 -8.36 -32.02 -5.75
N PHE A 282 -7.49 -31.01 -5.78
CA PHE A 282 -7.96 -29.62 -5.82
C PHE A 282 -8.71 -29.34 -7.12
N ALA A 283 -8.25 -29.85 -8.26
CA ALA A 283 -8.92 -29.65 -9.54
C ALA A 283 -10.31 -30.27 -9.53
N ASP A 284 -10.44 -31.51 -9.05
CA ASP A 284 -11.71 -32.22 -8.91
C ASP A 284 -12.65 -31.43 -7.98
N PHE A 285 -12.19 -31.03 -6.80
CA PHE A 285 -12.97 -30.25 -5.84
C PHE A 285 -13.44 -28.89 -6.39
N PHE A 286 -12.59 -28.17 -7.12
CA PHE A 286 -12.96 -26.87 -7.71
C PHE A 286 -13.72 -26.98 -9.02
N SER A 287 -13.68 -28.13 -9.69
CA SER A 287 -14.42 -28.42 -10.92
C SER A 287 -15.76 -29.13 -10.69
N ASP A 288 -16.14 -29.39 -9.43
CA ASP A 288 -17.25 -30.27 -9.11
C ASP A 288 -18.58 -29.79 -9.72
N ASN A 289 -19.00 -30.51 -10.77
CA ASN A 289 -20.08 -30.20 -11.70
C ASN A 289 -21.43 -30.76 -11.23
N SER A 290 -21.72 -30.67 -9.93
CA SER A 290 -22.99 -31.16 -9.40
C SER A 290 -24.16 -30.32 -9.95
N MET A 291 -24.90 -30.94 -10.89
CA MET A 291 -26.10 -30.53 -11.63
C MET A 291 -25.89 -29.84 -13.00
N LYS A 292 -26.34 -30.54 -14.05
CA LYS A 292 -26.69 -29.95 -15.36
C LYS A 292 -28.03 -29.24 -15.18
N HIS A 293 -28.12 -27.99 -15.62
CA HIS A 293 -29.36 -27.20 -15.56
C HIS A 293 -29.94 -27.05 -16.96
N GLU A 294 -31.27 -26.93 -17.03
CA GLU A 294 -31.93 -26.56 -18.27
C GLU A 294 -31.58 -25.10 -18.63
N PRO A 295 -31.15 -24.84 -19.87
CA PRO A 295 -30.79 -23.51 -20.30
C PRO A 295 -32.01 -22.58 -20.26
N ILE A 296 -31.81 -21.35 -19.79
CA ILE A 296 -32.85 -20.31 -19.87
C ILE A 296 -32.87 -19.78 -21.32
N PRO A 297 -34.03 -19.66 -21.97
CA PRO A 297 -34.14 -18.93 -23.24
C PRO A 297 -33.73 -17.47 -23.02
N LEU A 298 -32.59 -17.07 -23.58
CA LEU A 298 -32.06 -15.71 -23.47
C LEU A 298 -32.28 -14.96 -24.78
N ASP A 299 -33.15 -13.95 -24.75
CA ASP A 299 -33.26 -12.98 -25.84
C ASP A 299 -32.27 -11.84 -25.61
N TYR A 300 -31.28 -11.72 -26.48
CA TYR A 300 -30.26 -10.69 -26.37
C TYR A 300 -30.75 -9.31 -26.82
N CYS A 301 -31.94 -9.23 -27.45
CA CYS A 301 -32.60 -8.10 -28.11
C CYS A 301 -31.66 -7.19 -28.93
N GLU A 302 -31.95 -7.02 -30.22
CA GLU A 302 -31.13 -6.18 -31.11
C GLU A 302 -31.43 -4.68 -31.01
N ASP A 303 -32.33 -4.24 -30.10
CA ASP A 303 -32.69 -2.83 -29.96
C ASP A 303 -31.45 -1.95 -29.74
N CYS A 304 -31.13 -1.22 -30.80
CA CYS A 304 -29.93 -0.41 -30.98
C CYS A 304 -30.04 0.88 -30.20
N ASN A 305 -29.92 0.83 -28.87
CA ASN A 305 -29.62 2.04 -28.10
C ASN A 305 -28.97 1.72 -26.75
N SER A 306 -27.65 1.92 -26.67
CA SER A 306 -26.97 2.18 -25.41
C SER A 306 -25.53 2.62 -25.66
N ASN A 307 -25.03 3.52 -24.80
CA ASN A 307 -23.61 3.88 -24.71
C ASN A 307 -22.68 2.67 -24.46
N LEU A 308 -23.23 1.49 -24.19
CA LEU A 308 -22.56 0.22 -23.96
C LEU A 308 -22.00 -0.40 -25.23
N ASN A 309 -22.73 -0.35 -26.35
CA ASN A 309 -22.42 -1.11 -27.57
C ASN A 309 -21.65 -0.32 -28.65
N ILE A 310 -21.13 0.87 -28.31
CA ILE A 310 -20.30 1.67 -29.22
C ILE A 310 -18.95 0.98 -29.55
N PRO A 311 -18.29 1.30 -30.68
CA PRO A 311 -16.94 0.81 -30.95
C PRO A 311 -15.94 1.14 -29.84
N ILE A 312 -14.91 0.30 -29.67
CA ILE A 312 -13.83 0.46 -28.69
C ILE A 312 -12.85 1.51 -29.19
N HIS A 313 -12.65 2.55 -28.38
CA HIS A 313 -11.66 3.58 -28.67
C HIS A 313 -10.29 3.27 -28.04
N ILE A 314 -9.21 3.70 -28.70
CA ILE A 314 -7.83 3.55 -28.22
C ILE A 314 -7.60 4.14 -26.82
N GLN A 315 -8.34 5.20 -26.47
CA GLN A 315 -8.25 5.83 -25.16
C GLN A 315 -8.77 4.91 -24.05
N GLU A 316 -9.82 4.12 -24.30
CA GLU A 316 -10.32 3.11 -23.35
C GLU A 316 -9.26 2.02 -23.12
N VAL A 317 -8.61 1.56 -24.20
CA VAL A 317 -7.53 0.57 -24.14
C VAL A 317 -6.35 1.10 -23.32
N ARG A 318 -5.92 2.34 -23.58
CA ARG A 318 -4.83 3.00 -22.85
C ARG A 318 -5.15 3.12 -21.36
N GLN A 319 -6.35 3.56 -21.01
CA GLN A 319 -6.81 3.63 -19.63
C GLN A 319 -6.86 2.24 -18.95
N ALA A 320 -7.34 1.22 -19.66
CA ALA A 320 -7.38 -0.16 -19.18
C ALA A 320 -5.97 -0.72 -18.89
N ILE A 321 -5.00 -0.49 -19.79
CA ILE A 321 -3.60 -0.90 -19.61
C ILE A 321 -2.96 -0.20 -18.39
N GLN A 322 -3.16 1.12 -18.25
CA GLN A 322 -2.63 1.88 -17.12
C GLN A 322 -3.18 1.37 -15.78
N LYS A 323 -4.47 1.05 -15.71
CA LYS A 323 -5.13 0.47 -14.53
C LYS A 323 -4.69 -0.98 -14.25
N THR A 324 -4.13 -1.68 -15.23
CA THR A 324 -3.72 -3.08 -15.09
C THR A 324 -2.44 -3.21 -14.26
N ARG A 325 -2.52 -3.97 -13.17
CA ARG A 325 -1.40 -4.18 -12.24
C ARG A 325 -0.43 -5.22 -12.78
N ASN A 326 0.85 -5.06 -12.44
CA ASN A 326 1.90 -6.03 -12.73
C ASN A 326 1.76 -7.23 -11.78
N SER A 327 0.85 -8.14 -12.13
CA SER A 327 0.56 -9.39 -11.41
C SER A 327 1.13 -10.59 -12.15
N THR A 328 1.09 -11.77 -11.51
CA THR A 328 1.47 -13.04 -12.15
C THR A 328 0.61 -13.25 -13.40
N PRO A 329 1.21 -13.57 -14.56
CA PRO A 329 0.47 -13.79 -15.81
C PRO A 329 -0.35 -15.09 -15.74
N GLY A 330 -1.24 -15.26 -16.73
CA GLY A 330 -2.02 -16.47 -16.93
C GLY A 330 -1.16 -17.59 -17.56
N ALA A 331 -1.81 -18.55 -18.21
CA ALA A 331 -1.13 -19.66 -18.90
C ALA A 331 -0.22 -19.19 -20.05
N ASP A 332 -0.58 -18.09 -20.71
CA ASP A 332 0.18 -17.44 -21.79
C ASP A 332 1.55 -16.89 -21.34
N GLY A 333 1.75 -16.62 -20.05
CA GLY A 333 3.00 -16.01 -19.57
C GLY A 333 3.20 -14.54 -19.96
N ILE A 334 2.23 -13.92 -20.64
CA ILE A 334 2.28 -12.52 -21.08
C ILE A 334 1.98 -11.61 -19.89
N THR A 335 2.88 -10.68 -19.58
CA THR A 335 2.78 -9.82 -18.39
C THR A 335 2.22 -8.43 -18.73
N ALA A 336 1.60 -7.76 -17.76
CA ALA A 336 1.13 -6.37 -17.91
C ALA A 336 2.24 -5.36 -18.24
N ASN A 337 3.51 -5.71 -17.97
CA ASN A 337 4.66 -4.89 -18.36
C ASN A 337 4.87 -4.83 -19.87
N TRP A 338 4.46 -5.87 -20.61
CA TRP A 338 4.53 -5.88 -22.06
C TRP A 338 3.59 -4.81 -22.64
N PHE A 339 2.31 -4.83 -22.23
CA PHE A 339 1.32 -3.81 -22.62
C PHE A 339 1.74 -2.37 -22.33
N LYS A 340 2.37 -2.13 -21.17
CA LYS A 340 2.79 -0.78 -20.75
C LYS A 340 3.97 -0.22 -21.57
N ARG A 341 4.61 -1.04 -22.40
CA ARG A 341 5.76 -0.66 -23.24
C ARG A 341 5.41 -0.55 -24.72
N LEU A 342 4.17 -0.88 -25.10
CA LEU A 342 3.69 -0.77 -26.47
C LEU A 342 3.71 0.68 -26.95
N SER A 343 4.07 0.89 -28.21
CA SER A 343 3.99 2.19 -28.89
C SER A 343 2.54 2.53 -29.24
N ASN A 344 2.28 3.78 -29.65
CA ASN A 344 0.93 4.17 -30.09
C ASN A 344 0.47 3.37 -31.31
N THR A 345 1.37 3.01 -32.23
CA THR A 345 1.05 2.18 -33.41
C THR A 345 0.65 0.77 -32.98
N ASP A 346 1.41 0.17 -32.06
CA ASP A 346 1.07 -1.15 -31.50
C ASP A 346 -0.30 -1.13 -30.81
N LEU A 347 -0.61 -0.04 -30.09
CA LEU A 347 -1.90 0.12 -29.41
C LEU A 347 -3.07 0.21 -30.39
N ILE A 348 -2.89 0.78 -31.58
CA ILE A 348 -3.93 0.81 -32.63
C ILE A 348 -4.25 -0.62 -33.07
N CYS A 349 -3.24 -1.44 -33.34
CA CYS A 349 -3.43 -2.87 -33.67
C CYS A 349 -4.13 -3.64 -32.54
N ILE A 350 -3.72 -3.43 -31.29
CA ILE A 350 -4.40 -4.05 -30.14
C ILE A 350 -5.86 -3.60 -30.02
N THR A 351 -6.14 -2.33 -30.34
CA THR A 351 -7.51 -1.79 -30.34
C THR A 351 -8.37 -2.44 -31.42
N SER A 352 -7.85 -2.62 -32.64
CA SER A 352 -8.58 -3.31 -33.71
C SER A 352 -8.88 -4.76 -33.35
N PHE A 353 -7.96 -5.46 -32.68
CA PHE A 353 -8.22 -6.82 -32.19
C PHE A 353 -9.31 -6.87 -31.12
N PHE A 354 -9.31 -5.94 -30.15
CA PHE A 354 -10.40 -5.87 -29.19
C PHE A 354 -11.74 -5.52 -29.85
N GLN A 355 -11.72 -4.67 -30.87
CA GLN A 355 -12.91 -4.33 -31.65
C GLN A 355 -13.46 -5.55 -32.40
N GLU A 356 -12.61 -6.37 -33.02
CA GLU A 356 -13.02 -7.61 -33.69
C GLU A 356 -13.65 -8.62 -32.71
N VAL A 357 -13.03 -8.82 -31.55
CA VAL A 357 -13.61 -9.65 -30.47
C VAL A 357 -14.96 -9.08 -30.02
N PHE A 358 -15.09 -7.76 -29.97
CA PHE A 358 -16.31 -7.08 -29.56
C PHE A 358 -17.46 -7.22 -30.58
N THR A 359 -17.17 -7.13 -31.88
CA THR A 359 -18.18 -7.25 -32.94
C THR A 359 -18.60 -8.69 -33.17
N THR A 360 -17.65 -9.62 -33.20
CA THR A 360 -17.91 -11.05 -33.43
C THR A 360 -18.48 -11.75 -32.20
N SER A 361 -18.32 -11.17 -31.01
CA SER A 361 -18.58 -11.81 -29.72
C SER A 361 -17.80 -13.11 -29.49
N TYR A 362 -16.78 -13.40 -30.31
CA TYR A 362 -15.97 -14.61 -30.22
C TYR A 362 -14.80 -14.40 -29.25
N ILE A 363 -14.80 -15.16 -28.15
CA ILE A 363 -13.76 -15.09 -27.12
C ILE A 363 -12.73 -16.21 -27.34
N PRO A 364 -11.43 -15.89 -27.42
CA PRO A 364 -10.38 -16.90 -27.52
C PRO A 364 -10.39 -17.90 -26.37
N GLU A 365 -10.14 -19.17 -26.69
CA GLU A 365 -10.11 -20.25 -25.69
C GLU A 365 -9.00 -20.05 -24.65
N GLU A 366 -7.87 -19.42 -25.01
CA GLU A 366 -6.81 -19.09 -24.05
C GLU A 366 -7.26 -18.06 -23.00
N TRP A 367 -8.29 -17.27 -23.28
CA TRP A 367 -8.86 -16.31 -22.32
C TRP A 367 -9.83 -16.99 -21.36
N LYS A 368 -10.48 -18.07 -21.79
CA LYS A 368 -11.37 -18.91 -20.98
C LYS A 368 -10.62 -19.93 -20.13
N HIS A 369 -9.37 -20.24 -20.49
CA HIS A 369 -8.49 -21.09 -19.71
C HIS A 369 -7.85 -20.35 -18.52
N SER A 370 -7.92 -20.93 -17.32
CA SER A 370 -7.37 -20.33 -16.11
C SER A 370 -6.48 -21.28 -15.31
N ILE A 371 -5.40 -20.74 -14.73
CA ILE A 371 -4.59 -21.51 -13.79
C ILE A 371 -4.93 -21.10 -12.36
N ILE A 372 -5.54 -22.01 -11.61
CA ILE A 372 -5.92 -21.84 -10.22
C ILE A 372 -4.71 -22.00 -9.31
N VAL A 373 -4.52 -21.04 -8.41
CA VAL A 373 -3.54 -21.10 -7.33
C VAL A 373 -4.31 -21.16 -5.99
N PRO A 374 -4.32 -22.29 -5.29
CA PRO A 374 -5.02 -22.41 -4.01
C PRO A 374 -4.34 -21.56 -2.94
N ILE A 375 -5.09 -20.62 -2.33
CA ILE A 375 -4.59 -19.77 -1.24
C ILE A 375 -5.31 -20.12 0.07
N PRO A 376 -4.58 -20.43 1.17
CA PRO A 376 -5.21 -20.80 2.42
C PRO A 376 -6.00 -19.64 3.05
N LYS A 377 -7.19 -19.95 3.55
CA LYS A 377 -8.00 -19.04 4.37
C LYS A 377 -7.29 -18.83 5.72
N PRO A 378 -7.31 -17.61 6.27
CA PRO A 378 -6.65 -17.31 7.55
C PRO A 378 -7.28 -18.13 8.69
N ASN A 379 -6.46 -18.63 9.61
CA ASN A 379 -6.87 -19.37 10.81
C ASN A 379 -7.73 -20.62 10.54
N LYS A 380 -7.62 -21.23 9.36
CA LYS A 380 -8.26 -22.51 9.02
C LYS A 380 -7.21 -23.61 8.93
N ASP A 381 -7.65 -24.83 9.20
CA ASP A 381 -6.82 -26.03 9.11
C ASP A 381 -6.33 -26.24 7.67
N LYS A 382 -5.02 -26.22 7.47
CA LYS A 382 -4.38 -26.29 6.14
C LYS A 382 -4.40 -27.69 5.55
N THR A 383 -4.74 -28.71 6.34
CA THR A 383 -4.83 -30.10 5.83
C THR A 383 -6.12 -30.35 5.05
N LYS A 384 -7.14 -29.50 5.23
CA LYS A 384 -8.46 -29.64 4.58
C LYS A 384 -8.54 -28.83 3.28
N ILE A 385 -9.06 -29.45 2.22
CA ILE A 385 -9.20 -28.84 0.88
C ILE A 385 -10.12 -27.60 0.92
N ASN A 386 -11.22 -27.66 1.69
CA ASN A 386 -12.20 -26.57 1.84
C ASN A 386 -11.63 -25.29 2.49
N SER A 387 -10.45 -25.38 3.10
CA SER A 387 -9.73 -24.25 3.68
C SER A 387 -9.04 -23.36 2.64
N TYR A 388 -9.03 -23.72 1.36
CA TYR A 388 -8.36 -22.97 0.30
C TYR A 388 -9.35 -22.17 -0.56
N ARG A 389 -8.88 -21.04 -1.11
CA ARG A 389 -9.59 -20.25 -2.13
C ARG A 389 -8.99 -20.51 -3.51
N PRO A 390 -9.79 -20.77 -4.55
CA PRO A 390 -9.30 -21.01 -5.90
C PRO A 390 -9.01 -19.69 -6.65
N ILE A 391 -7.81 -19.11 -6.50
CA ILE A 391 -7.49 -17.86 -7.21
C ILE A 391 -7.14 -18.14 -8.67
N ALA A 392 -7.96 -17.67 -9.59
CA ALA A 392 -7.80 -17.85 -11.03
C ALA A 392 -6.80 -16.85 -11.63
N LEU A 393 -5.76 -17.36 -12.29
CA LEU A 393 -4.85 -16.59 -13.11
C LEU A 393 -5.30 -16.63 -14.57
N THR A 394 -6.02 -15.60 -15.01
CA THR A 394 -6.43 -15.39 -16.41
C THR A 394 -5.39 -14.59 -17.20
N SER A 395 -5.45 -14.70 -18.54
CA SER A 395 -4.62 -13.94 -19.48
C SER A 395 -4.68 -12.43 -19.21
N VAL A 396 -3.56 -11.74 -19.41
CA VAL A 396 -3.53 -10.28 -19.27
C VAL A 396 -4.28 -9.60 -20.42
N PHE A 397 -4.35 -10.20 -21.61
CA PHE A 397 -5.20 -9.73 -22.70
C PHE A 397 -6.67 -9.65 -22.27
N SER A 398 -7.19 -10.77 -21.75
CA SER A 398 -8.54 -10.86 -21.19
C SER A 398 -8.78 -9.79 -20.12
N LYS A 399 -7.85 -9.62 -19.16
CA LYS A 399 -7.97 -8.59 -18.11
C LYS A 399 -8.04 -7.16 -18.64
N VAL A 400 -7.35 -6.83 -19.72
CA VAL A 400 -7.40 -5.51 -20.34
C VAL A 400 -8.76 -5.31 -21.01
N PHE A 401 -9.23 -6.30 -21.76
CA PHE A 401 -10.55 -6.28 -22.39
C PHE A 401 -11.69 -6.18 -21.37
N GLU A 402 -11.68 -7.02 -20.33
CA GLU A 402 -12.65 -6.99 -19.24
C GLU A 402 -12.75 -5.59 -18.59
N ARG A 403 -11.62 -4.86 -18.44
CA ARG A 403 -11.62 -3.50 -17.88
C ARG A 403 -12.38 -2.50 -18.72
N ILE A 404 -12.33 -2.64 -20.04
CA ILE A 404 -13.08 -1.81 -20.98
C ILE A 404 -14.57 -2.05 -20.75
N LEU A 405 -14.99 -3.31 -20.75
CA LEU A 405 -16.39 -3.71 -20.52
C LEU A 405 -16.91 -3.22 -19.16
N ILE A 406 -16.15 -3.40 -18.08
CA ILE A 406 -16.55 -2.97 -16.73
C ILE A 406 -16.75 -1.47 -16.67
N GLN A 407 -15.89 -0.67 -17.32
CA GLN A 407 -16.03 0.77 -17.32
C GLN A 407 -17.36 1.19 -17.95
N ARG A 408 -17.77 0.53 -19.04
CA ARG A 408 -19.05 0.75 -19.72
C ARG A 408 -20.23 0.28 -18.86
N ILE A 409 -20.20 -0.95 -18.36
CA ILE A 409 -21.26 -1.53 -17.52
C ILE A 409 -21.48 -0.71 -16.25
N THR A 410 -20.39 -0.38 -15.54
CA THR A 410 -20.47 0.41 -14.30
C THR A 410 -21.05 1.79 -14.56
N HIS A 411 -20.68 2.41 -15.68
CA HIS A 411 -21.23 3.70 -16.07
C HIS A 411 -22.75 3.62 -16.29
N HIS A 412 -23.22 2.64 -17.06
CA HIS A 412 -24.66 2.38 -17.28
C HIS A 412 -25.42 2.16 -15.97
N LEU A 413 -24.93 1.26 -15.11
CA LEU A 413 -25.59 0.92 -13.84
C LEU A 413 -25.76 2.13 -12.89
N LEU A 414 -24.81 3.07 -12.91
CA LEU A 414 -24.86 4.26 -12.08
C LEU A 414 -25.73 5.36 -12.67
N THR A 415 -25.61 5.64 -13.97
CA THR A 415 -26.40 6.67 -14.66
C THR A 415 -27.89 6.33 -14.61
N GLU A 416 -28.23 5.06 -14.87
CA GLU A 416 -29.62 4.58 -14.89
C GLU A 416 -30.15 4.20 -13.50
N LYS A 417 -29.35 4.39 -12.44
CA LYS A 417 -29.67 4.04 -11.03
C LYS A 417 -30.24 2.62 -10.85
N LYS A 418 -29.75 1.66 -11.64
CA LYS A 418 -30.26 0.27 -11.69
C LYS A 418 -29.87 -0.59 -10.47
N ILE A 419 -28.96 -0.12 -9.61
CA ILE A 419 -28.51 -0.87 -8.43
C ILE A 419 -28.98 -0.20 -7.13
N PRO A 420 -29.67 -0.94 -6.23
CA PRO A 420 -30.18 -0.39 -4.98
C PRO A 420 -29.10 0.27 -4.11
N PRO A 421 -29.42 1.34 -3.35
CA PRO A 421 -28.46 2.08 -2.52
C PRO A 421 -27.87 1.23 -1.38
N SER A 422 -28.54 0.15 -0.97
CA SER A 422 -28.07 -0.77 0.08
C SER A 422 -26.94 -1.72 -0.38
N VAL A 423 -26.66 -1.81 -1.68
CA VAL A 423 -25.57 -2.63 -2.25
C VAL A 423 -24.30 -1.78 -2.39
N ASN A 424 -23.31 -2.00 -1.53
CA ASN A 424 -22.14 -1.12 -1.43
C ASN A 424 -20.84 -1.73 -2.00
N GLY A 425 -20.79 -3.06 -2.14
CA GLY A 425 -19.60 -3.77 -2.60
C GLY A 425 -19.25 -3.47 -4.06
N PHE A 426 -17.95 -3.34 -4.37
CA PHE A 426 -17.36 -3.26 -5.71
C PHE A 426 -17.80 -2.12 -6.65
N LEU A 427 -18.73 -1.25 -6.22
CA LEU A 427 -19.17 -0.07 -6.97
C LEU A 427 -18.31 1.17 -6.67
N PRO A 428 -18.07 2.06 -7.63
CA PRO A 428 -17.43 3.34 -7.35
C PRO A 428 -18.38 4.24 -6.55
N LEU A 429 -17.82 5.27 -5.90
CA LEU A 429 -18.54 6.20 -5.01
C LEU A 429 -19.16 5.57 -3.74
N ARG A 430 -19.27 4.24 -3.67
CA ARG A 430 -19.70 3.48 -2.49
C ARG A 430 -18.48 2.87 -1.79
N ASP A 431 -18.51 2.84 -0.45
CA ASP A 431 -17.43 2.27 0.35
C ASP A 431 -17.96 1.45 1.54
N ASN A 432 -17.04 0.77 2.22
CA ASN A 432 -17.36 -0.03 3.40
C ASN A 432 -17.78 0.83 4.61
N GLN A 433 -17.28 2.07 4.72
CA GLN A 433 -17.61 2.97 5.81
C GLN A 433 -19.07 3.39 5.76
N LEU A 434 -19.60 3.60 4.56
CA LEU A 434 -20.99 3.90 4.27
C LEU A 434 -21.93 2.77 4.71
N ALA A 435 -21.64 1.52 4.29
CA ALA A 435 -22.42 0.34 4.68
C ALA A 435 -22.48 0.17 6.21
N VAL A 436 -21.32 0.31 6.86
CA VAL A 436 -21.19 0.20 8.32
C VAL A 436 -21.87 1.38 9.04
N TYR A 437 -21.80 2.59 8.48
CA TYR A 437 -22.42 3.78 9.06
C TYR A 437 -23.95 3.68 9.03
N LYS A 438 -24.56 3.23 7.92
CA LYS A 438 -26.01 3.01 7.80
C LYS A 438 -26.56 2.07 8.88
N ILE A 439 -25.86 0.97 9.15
CA ILE A 439 -26.24 0.05 10.23
C ILE A 439 -26.13 0.75 11.59
N HIS A 440 -25.04 1.48 11.81
CA HIS A 440 -24.82 2.19 13.07
C HIS A 440 -25.87 3.30 13.33
N THR A 441 -26.27 4.05 12.31
CA THR A 441 -27.33 5.07 12.42
C THR A 441 -28.67 4.42 12.76
N ALA A 442 -29.04 3.32 12.08
CA ALA A 442 -30.27 2.59 12.38
C ALA A 442 -30.31 2.04 13.81
N ILE A 443 -29.19 1.50 14.32
CA ILE A 443 -29.06 1.09 15.73
C ILE A 443 -29.26 2.28 16.66
N SER A 444 -28.58 3.41 16.39
CA SER A 444 -28.65 4.61 17.22
C SER A 444 -30.07 5.19 17.25
N GLU A 445 -30.79 5.13 16.14
CA GLU A 445 -32.17 5.59 16.03
C GLU A 445 -33.13 4.66 16.79
N ALA A 446 -32.95 3.34 16.69
CA ALA A 446 -33.72 2.40 17.50
C ALA A 446 -33.49 2.63 19.00
N HIS A 447 -32.26 2.99 19.39
CA HIS A 447 -31.92 3.34 20.77
C HIS A 447 -32.59 4.62 21.26
N SER A 448 -32.65 5.67 20.43
CA SER A 448 -33.31 6.94 20.82
C SER A 448 -34.81 6.76 21.02
N HIS A 449 -35.45 5.92 20.20
CA HIS A 449 -36.88 5.64 20.28
C HIS A 449 -37.24 4.44 21.17
N ARG A 450 -36.28 3.87 21.91
CA ARG A 450 -36.46 2.69 22.78
C ARG A 450 -37.15 1.52 22.05
N LYS A 451 -36.82 1.28 20.78
CA LYS A 451 -37.28 0.15 19.96
C LYS A 451 -36.39 -1.08 20.20
N TYR A 452 -36.93 -2.27 19.93
CA TYR A 452 -36.13 -3.47 19.72
C TYR A 452 -35.41 -3.38 18.37
N PHE A 453 -34.25 -4.02 18.27
CA PHE A 453 -33.43 -4.07 17.05
C PHE A 453 -32.78 -5.44 16.97
N ILE A 454 -33.13 -6.23 15.96
CA ILE A 454 -32.55 -7.55 15.71
C ILE A 454 -31.84 -7.52 14.36
N GLY A 455 -30.58 -7.94 14.36
CA GLY A 455 -29.76 -8.08 13.15
C GLY A 455 -29.47 -9.54 12.84
N ILE A 456 -29.46 -9.87 11.55
CA ILE A 456 -29.13 -11.18 10.98
C ILE A 456 -27.98 -10.98 10.00
N SER A 457 -26.88 -11.69 10.19
CA SER A 457 -25.80 -11.79 9.21
C SER A 457 -25.88 -13.15 8.52
N LEU A 458 -25.93 -13.12 7.19
CA LEU A 458 -25.96 -14.30 6.33
C LEU A 458 -24.59 -14.52 5.67
N ASP A 459 -24.21 -15.79 5.51
CA ASP A 459 -22.98 -16.24 4.85
C ASP A 459 -23.34 -17.11 3.64
N ILE A 460 -23.11 -16.61 2.42
CA ILE A 460 -23.32 -17.36 1.19
C ILE A 460 -22.18 -18.37 1.02
N LYS A 461 -22.52 -19.66 0.89
CA LYS A 461 -21.55 -20.74 0.72
C LYS A 461 -20.90 -20.65 -0.66
N SER A 462 -19.60 -20.36 -0.69
CA SER A 462 -18.80 -20.32 -1.93
C SER A 462 -19.42 -19.43 -3.01
N ALA A 463 -19.84 -18.22 -2.61
CA ALA A 463 -20.69 -17.33 -3.40
C ALA A 463 -20.30 -17.15 -4.88
N TYR A 464 -19.01 -16.98 -5.18
CA TYR A 464 -18.53 -16.84 -6.55
C TYR A 464 -18.60 -18.17 -7.30
N ASP A 465 -18.24 -19.28 -6.66
CA ASP A 465 -18.11 -20.58 -7.30
C ASP A 465 -19.48 -21.22 -7.62
N THR A 466 -20.56 -20.69 -7.04
CA THR A 466 -21.94 -21.21 -7.19
C THR A 466 -22.85 -20.38 -8.09
N VAL A 467 -22.38 -19.26 -8.65
CA VAL A 467 -23.22 -18.39 -9.49
C VAL A 467 -23.74 -19.16 -10.70
N TYR A 468 -25.05 -19.14 -10.89
CA TYR A 468 -25.73 -19.69 -12.06
C TYR A 468 -25.57 -18.75 -13.26
N ILE A 469 -24.88 -19.20 -14.31
CA ILE A 469 -24.44 -18.35 -15.44
C ILE A 469 -25.63 -17.82 -16.24
N ASP A 470 -26.54 -18.68 -16.70
CA ASP A 470 -27.69 -18.24 -17.50
C ASP A 470 -28.59 -17.31 -16.69
N GLY A 471 -28.80 -17.61 -15.40
CA GLY A 471 -29.55 -16.74 -14.49
C GLY A 471 -28.88 -15.37 -14.29
N LEU A 472 -27.55 -15.32 -14.24
CA LEU A 472 -26.80 -14.07 -14.21
C LEU A 472 -27.00 -13.26 -15.49
N ILE A 473 -26.92 -13.90 -16.67
CA ILE A 473 -27.11 -13.23 -17.95
C ILE A 473 -28.55 -12.70 -18.08
N PHE A 474 -29.54 -13.47 -17.65
CA PHE A 474 -30.93 -13.03 -17.56
C PHE A 474 -31.07 -11.77 -16.69
N LYS A 475 -30.46 -11.74 -15.49
CA LYS A 475 -30.46 -10.54 -14.64
C LYS A 475 -29.74 -9.35 -15.30
N CYS A 476 -28.65 -9.59 -16.03
CA CYS A 476 -27.97 -8.53 -16.78
C CYS A 476 -28.90 -7.91 -17.84
N LEU A 477 -29.68 -8.73 -18.55
CA LEU A 477 -30.68 -8.26 -19.51
C LEU A 477 -31.78 -7.43 -18.82
N GLN A 478 -32.29 -7.88 -17.67
CA GLN A 478 -33.27 -7.11 -16.88
C GLN A 478 -32.75 -5.74 -16.40
N LEU A 479 -31.44 -5.62 -16.17
CA LEU A 479 -30.78 -4.35 -15.83
C LEU A 479 -30.51 -3.46 -17.06
N GLY A 480 -30.92 -3.87 -18.25
CA GLY A 480 -30.72 -3.16 -19.51
C GLY A 480 -29.30 -3.30 -20.08
N ILE A 481 -28.55 -4.33 -19.68
CA ILE A 481 -27.28 -4.67 -20.32
C ILE A 481 -27.62 -5.62 -21.48
N THR A 482 -27.68 -5.08 -22.69
CA THR A 482 -28.11 -5.80 -23.92
C THR A 482 -27.05 -5.73 -25.02
N GLY A 483 -27.26 -6.47 -26.12
CA GLY A 483 -26.39 -6.45 -27.30
C GLY A 483 -25.07 -7.23 -27.15
N ASN A 484 -24.01 -6.73 -27.81
CA ASN A 484 -22.71 -7.41 -27.91
C ASN A 484 -22.05 -7.61 -26.55
N ILE A 485 -22.16 -6.64 -25.63
CA ILE A 485 -21.60 -6.80 -24.27
C ILE A 485 -22.15 -8.06 -23.60
N THR A 486 -23.46 -8.29 -23.66
CA THR A 486 -24.09 -9.42 -22.98
C THR A 486 -23.72 -10.75 -23.64
N LYS A 487 -23.69 -10.79 -24.97
CA LYS A 487 -23.19 -11.96 -25.73
C LYS A 487 -21.76 -12.31 -25.35
N ILE A 488 -20.88 -11.31 -25.27
CA ILE A 488 -19.48 -11.46 -24.84
C ILE A 488 -19.38 -11.99 -23.41
N LEU A 489 -20.14 -11.40 -22.46
CA LEU A 489 -20.14 -11.85 -21.07
C LEU A 489 -20.57 -13.31 -20.96
N HIS A 490 -21.61 -13.69 -21.70
CA HIS A 490 -22.10 -15.06 -21.71
C HIS A 490 -21.04 -16.02 -22.28
N ASN A 491 -20.51 -15.72 -23.47
CA ASN A 491 -19.48 -16.52 -24.13
C ASN A 491 -18.18 -16.64 -23.31
N PHE A 492 -17.83 -15.60 -22.54
CA PHE A 492 -16.67 -15.63 -21.64
C PHE A 492 -16.86 -16.56 -20.44
N LEU A 493 -18.09 -16.71 -19.95
CA LEU A 493 -18.39 -17.51 -18.76
C LEU A 493 -18.69 -18.98 -19.08
N GLN A 494 -19.10 -19.28 -20.31
CA GLN A 494 -19.33 -20.63 -20.83
C GLN A 494 -18.04 -21.33 -21.29
N ASN A 495 -18.08 -22.67 -21.33
CA ASN A 495 -17.01 -23.54 -21.84
C ASN A 495 -15.61 -23.27 -21.26
N ARG A 496 -15.54 -22.81 -20.01
CA ARG A 496 -14.27 -22.50 -19.34
C ARG A 496 -13.55 -23.77 -18.93
N THR A 497 -12.22 -23.68 -18.89
CA THR A 497 -11.36 -24.76 -18.38
C THR A 497 -10.41 -24.24 -17.31
N LEU A 498 -10.05 -25.12 -16.37
CA LEU A 498 -9.10 -24.82 -15.32
C LEU A 498 -8.01 -25.88 -15.20
N GLN A 499 -6.86 -25.46 -14.68
CA GLN A 499 -5.82 -26.32 -14.11
C GLN A 499 -5.42 -25.79 -12.74
N VAL A 500 -5.14 -26.66 -11.79
CA VAL A 500 -4.63 -26.25 -10.48
C VAL A 500 -3.11 -26.37 -10.45
N ARG A 501 -2.45 -25.26 -10.10
CA ARG A 501 -1.02 -25.26 -9.80
C ARG A 501 -0.81 -25.40 -8.30
N TRP A 502 -0.25 -26.53 -7.89
CA TRP A 502 0.15 -26.79 -6.52
C TRP A 502 1.66 -27.06 -6.46
N ARG A 503 2.40 -26.23 -5.71
CA ARG A 503 3.87 -26.20 -5.74
C ARG A 503 4.40 -26.00 -7.17
N ASN A 504 5.15 -26.97 -7.69
CA ASN A 504 5.70 -26.95 -9.06
C ASN A 504 4.95 -27.91 -10.00
N SER A 505 3.81 -28.45 -9.58
CA SER A 505 3.01 -29.40 -10.36
C SER A 505 1.71 -28.76 -10.82
N LEU A 506 1.27 -29.14 -12.01
CA LEU A 506 -0.02 -28.79 -12.58
C LEU A 506 -0.90 -30.05 -12.61
N SER A 507 -2.19 -29.86 -12.32
CA SER A 507 -3.19 -30.90 -12.49
C SER A 507 -3.50 -31.15 -13.97
N GLY A 508 -4.29 -32.19 -14.24
CA GLY A 508 -5.01 -32.28 -15.52
C GLY A 508 -5.97 -31.09 -15.72
N THR A 509 -6.31 -30.83 -16.98
CA THR A 509 -7.31 -29.81 -17.35
C THR A 509 -8.71 -30.32 -17.03
N LYS A 510 -9.54 -29.47 -16.41
CA LYS A 510 -10.94 -29.78 -16.08
C LYS A 510 -11.88 -28.70 -16.64
N PRO A 511 -13.04 -29.07 -17.21
CA PRO A 511 -14.06 -28.12 -17.59
C PRO A 511 -14.79 -27.56 -16.36
N VAL A 512 -15.27 -26.32 -16.47
CA VAL A 512 -16.01 -25.61 -15.41
C VAL A 512 -17.30 -25.05 -16.00
N GLN A 513 -18.43 -25.46 -15.46
CA GLN A 513 -19.75 -25.06 -15.98
C GLN A 513 -20.43 -23.95 -15.16
N LYS A 514 -20.05 -23.75 -13.89
CA LYS A 514 -20.67 -22.77 -13.00
C LYS A 514 -19.66 -21.82 -12.35
N GLY A 515 -20.19 -20.75 -11.76
CA GLY A 515 -19.45 -19.81 -10.95
C GLY A 515 -18.59 -18.81 -11.72
N LEU A 516 -18.20 -17.74 -11.03
CA LEU A 516 -17.38 -16.67 -11.54
C LEU A 516 -15.89 -16.89 -11.19
N PRO A 517 -14.95 -16.71 -12.13
CA PRO A 517 -13.53 -16.94 -11.86
C PRO A 517 -12.96 -15.95 -10.84
N GLN A 518 -12.57 -16.42 -9.64
CA GLN A 518 -12.00 -15.58 -8.58
C GLN A 518 -10.62 -15.02 -8.95
N GLY A 519 -10.61 -13.86 -9.62
CA GLY A 519 -9.39 -13.23 -10.14
C GLY A 519 -9.58 -12.56 -11.49
N SER A 520 -10.69 -12.86 -12.18
CA SER A 520 -11.21 -12.07 -13.30
C SER A 520 -11.56 -10.66 -12.84
N VAL A 521 -11.42 -9.70 -13.75
CA VAL A 521 -11.72 -8.30 -13.45
C VAL A 521 -13.23 -8.07 -13.44
N VAL A 522 -13.99 -8.75 -14.29
CA VAL A 522 -15.44 -8.54 -14.46
C VAL A 522 -16.28 -9.25 -13.41
N SER A 523 -15.79 -10.34 -12.82
CA SER A 523 -16.55 -11.11 -11.82
C SER A 523 -17.17 -10.29 -10.68
N PRO A 524 -16.48 -9.30 -10.06
CA PRO A 524 -17.08 -8.54 -8.96
C PRO A 524 -18.29 -7.71 -9.36
N ILE A 525 -18.30 -7.10 -10.56
CA ILE A 525 -19.46 -6.30 -11.00
C ILE A 525 -20.62 -7.20 -11.41
N LEU A 526 -20.33 -8.36 -12.02
CA LEU A 526 -21.36 -9.36 -12.34
C LEU A 526 -22.02 -9.90 -11.07
N PHE A 527 -21.25 -10.11 -10.01
CA PHE A 527 -21.82 -10.52 -8.72
C PHE A 527 -22.72 -9.44 -8.11
N VAL A 528 -22.40 -8.15 -8.32
CA VAL A 528 -23.31 -7.04 -7.94
C VAL A 528 -24.61 -7.10 -8.74
N CYS A 529 -24.53 -7.29 -10.06
CA CYS A 529 -25.73 -7.48 -10.90
C CYS A 529 -26.56 -8.68 -10.44
N PHE A 530 -25.92 -9.77 -10.02
CA PHE A 530 -26.60 -10.97 -9.55
C PHE A 530 -27.40 -10.76 -8.26
N LEU A 531 -26.99 -9.82 -7.41
CA LEU A 531 -27.66 -9.50 -6.14
C LEU A 531 -28.58 -8.28 -6.24
N ALA A 532 -28.75 -7.69 -7.42
CA ALA A 532 -29.46 -6.42 -7.59
C ALA A 532 -30.94 -6.47 -7.18
N ASP A 533 -31.59 -7.61 -7.40
CA ASP A 533 -32.99 -7.91 -7.06
C ASP A 533 -33.17 -8.40 -5.61
N PHE A 534 -32.10 -8.52 -4.80
CA PHE A 534 -32.20 -9.05 -3.44
C PHE A 534 -33.20 -8.27 -2.56
N SER A 535 -33.38 -6.97 -2.81
CA SER A 535 -34.39 -6.15 -2.11
C SER A 535 -35.80 -6.69 -2.21
N GLU A 536 -36.14 -7.40 -3.29
CA GLU A 536 -37.48 -7.95 -3.51
C GLU A 536 -37.83 -9.07 -2.51
N THR A 537 -36.82 -9.63 -1.82
CA THR A 537 -37.01 -10.66 -0.79
C THR A 537 -37.46 -10.08 0.56
N LEU A 538 -37.37 -8.76 0.75
CA LEU A 538 -37.54 -8.12 2.05
C LEU A 538 -38.99 -7.71 2.29
N GLU A 539 -39.45 -7.99 3.50
CA GLU A 539 -40.74 -7.50 3.98
C GLU A 539 -40.70 -5.98 4.27
N VAL A 540 -41.86 -5.33 4.15
CA VAL A 540 -42.01 -3.91 4.51
C VAL A 540 -41.60 -3.70 5.97
N GLY A 541 -40.68 -2.76 6.20
CA GLY A 541 -40.09 -2.46 7.51
C GLY A 541 -38.82 -3.24 7.86
N VAL A 542 -38.35 -4.13 6.97
CA VAL A 542 -37.07 -4.82 7.08
C VAL A 542 -36.04 -4.13 6.18
N GLU A 543 -34.89 -3.81 6.74
CA GLU A 543 -33.78 -3.18 6.04
C GLU A 543 -32.61 -4.14 5.86
N TYR A 544 -31.69 -3.78 4.97
CA TYR A 544 -30.53 -4.59 4.65
C TYR A 544 -29.32 -3.78 4.20
N SER A 545 -28.16 -4.40 4.26
CA SER A 545 -26.89 -3.92 3.71
C SER A 545 -26.15 -5.10 3.08
N ILE A 546 -25.71 -4.94 1.82
CA ILE A 546 -24.92 -5.94 1.11
C ILE A 546 -23.55 -5.37 0.79
N PHE A 547 -22.52 -6.14 1.09
CA PHE A 547 -21.18 -5.86 0.65
C PHE A 547 -20.50 -7.15 0.18
N ALA A 548 -20.44 -7.33 -1.14
CA ALA A 548 -20.03 -8.60 -1.72
C ALA A 548 -20.94 -9.75 -1.23
N ASP A 549 -20.36 -10.79 -0.64
CA ASP A 549 -21.04 -11.97 -0.08
C ASP A 549 -21.56 -11.76 1.35
N ASP A 550 -21.14 -10.71 2.04
CA ASP A 550 -21.63 -10.36 3.37
C ASP A 550 -23.00 -9.65 3.26
N ILE A 551 -24.06 -10.31 3.72
CA ILE A 551 -25.42 -9.75 3.79
C ILE A 551 -25.79 -9.53 5.26
N PHE A 552 -26.25 -8.32 5.57
CA PHE A 552 -26.74 -7.94 6.90
C PHE A 552 -28.18 -7.44 6.80
N ILE A 553 -29.13 -8.17 7.38
CA ILE A 553 -30.56 -7.85 7.41
C ILE A 553 -30.91 -7.40 8.83
N PHE A 554 -31.73 -6.37 8.98
CA PHE A 554 -32.14 -5.89 10.30
C PHE A 554 -33.54 -5.30 10.30
N CYS A 555 -34.18 -5.36 11.46
CA CYS A 555 -35.50 -4.76 11.66
C CYS A 555 -35.57 -4.11 13.05
N ALA A 556 -36.20 -2.93 13.11
CA ALA A 556 -36.35 -2.15 14.32
C ALA A 556 -37.81 -1.77 14.56
N HIS A 557 -38.39 -2.19 15.68
CA HIS A 557 -39.80 -1.96 15.99
C HIS A 557 -40.06 -1.96 17.51
N THR A 558 -41.20 -1.42 17.95
CA THR A 558 -41.59 -1.38 19.37
C THR A 558 -42.07 -2.74 19.88
N SER A 559 -42.70 -3.54 19.02
CA SER A 559 -43.14 -4.92 19.28
C SER A 559 -42.13 -5.94 18.76
N LEU A 560 -41.74 -6.89 19.60
CA LEU A 560 -40.83 -8.00 19.27
C LEU A 560 -41.52 -9.05 18.38
N ASP A 561 -42.81 -9.28 18.58
CA ASP A 561 -43.60 -10.21 17.77
C ASP A 561 -43.62 -9.77 16.29
N HIS A 562 -43.82 -8.47 16.07
CA HIS A 562 -43.75 -7.87 14.74
C HIS A 562 -42.38 -8.12 14.07
N ILE A 563 -41.28 -7.92 14.81
CA ILE A 563 -39.92 -8.18 14.31
C ILE A 563 -39.76 -9.66 13.97
N SER A 564 -40.19 -10.55 14.86
CA SER A 564 -40.06 -12.01 14.66
C SER A 564 -40.78 -12.45 13.40
N LYS A 565 -42.04 -12.03 13.23
CA LYS A 565 -42.85 -12.36 12.05
C LYS A 565 -42.24 -11.82 10.76
N LYS A 566 -41.84 -10.54 10.75
CA LYS A 566 -41.24 -9.89 9.57
C LYS A 566 -39.91 -10.49 9.17
N LEU A 567 -39.03 -10.77 10.14
CA LEU A 567 -37.75 -11.41 9.87
C LEU A 567 -37.91 -12.87 9.43
N GLN A 568 -38.84 -13.63 10.02
CA GLN A 568 -39.11 -15.01 9.62
C GLN A 568 -39.65 -15.09 8.18
N ASN A 569 -40.67 -14.29 7.84
CA ASN A 569 -41.17 -14.17 6.46
C ASN A 569 -40.04 -13.77 5.48
N THR A 570 -39.19 -12.82 5.88
CA THR A 570 -38.03 -12.43 5.08
C THR A 570 -37.07 -13.61 4.87
N MET A 571 -36.78 -14.41 5.91
CA MET A 571 -35.91 -15.58 5.76
C MET A 571 -36.50 -16.64 4.82
N GLU A 572 -37.82 -16.81 4.81
CA GLU A 572 -38.52 -17.70 3.88
C GLU A 572 -38.47 -17.20 2.43
N ASN A 573 -38.65 -15.90 2.21
CA ASN A 573 -38.49 -15.28 0.90
C ASN A 573 -37.04 -15.39 0.41
N VAL A 574 -36.05 -15.15 1.28
CA VAL A 574 -34.63 -15.34 0.98
C VAL A 574 -34.34 -16.80 0.63
N TYR A 575 -34.96 -17.76 1.30
CA TYR A 575 -34.83 -19.19 0.96
C TYR A 575 -35.40 -19.51 -0.42
N LYS A 576 -36.62 -19.04 -0.74
CA LYS A 576 -37.22 -19.20 -2.07
C LYS A 576 -36.34 -18.58 -3.17
N TRP A 577 -35.84 -17.36 -2.93
CA TRP A 577 -34.95 -16.66 -3.84
C TRP A 577 -33.62 -17.40 -4.04
N CYS A 578 -33.01 -17.92 -2.96
CA CYS A 578 -31.79 -18.73 -3.04
C CYS A 578 -32.02 -20.02 -3.86
N ASN A 579 -33.15 -20.69 -3.66
CA ASN A 579 -33.50 -21.92 -4.39
C ASN A 579 -33.75 -21.66 -5.89
N TYR A 580 -34.37 -20.52 -6.21
CA TYR A 580 -34.59 -20.10 -7.60
C TYR A 580 -33.26 -19.80 -8.29
N TRP A 581 -32.41 -18.98 -7.65
CA TRP A 581 -31.11 -18.57 -8.18
C TRP A 581 -29.94 -19.53 -7.91
N LYS A 582 -30.24 -20.73 -7.36
CA LYS A 582 -29.28 -21.81 -7.06
C LYS A 582 -28.12 -21.40 -6.15
N LEU A 583 -28.40 -20.49 -5.20
CA LEU A 583 -27.48 -20.12 -4.14
C LEU A 583 -27.70 -20.96 -2.89
N ASN A 584 -26.62 -21.21 -2.15
CA ASN A 584 -26.66 -21.93 -0.88
C ASN A 584 -26.17 -21.03 0.25
N ILE A 585 -26.97 -20.89 1.31
CA ILE A 585 -26.54 -20.25 2.56
C ILE A 585 -25.93 -21.30 3.49
N SER A 586 -24.97 -20.91 4.34
CA SER A 586 -24.43 -21.75 5.41
C SER A 586 -25.07 -21.39 6.76
N PRO A 587 -26.16 -22.04 7.21
CA PRO A 587 -26.89 -21.63 8.42
C PRO A 587 -26.01 -21.57 9.68
N GLU A 588 -25.08 -22.52 9.83
CA GLU A 588 -24.14 -22.61 10.96
C GLU A 588 -23.20 -21.40 11.09
N LYS A 589 -22.88 -20.75 9.96
CA LYS A 589 -21.98 -19.58 9.94
C LYS A 589 -22.72 -18.26 10.06
N CYS A 590 -24.01 -18.26 9.77
CA CYS A 590 -24.87 -17.11 9.97
C CYS A 590 -24.88 -16.71 11.46
N SER A 591 -25.46 -15.56 11.77
CA SER A 591 -25.63 -15.16 13.17
C SER A 591 -26.75 -14.17 13.36
N ILE A 592 -27.46 -14.33 14.47
CA ILE A 592 -28.46 -13.37 14.95
C ILE A 592 -27.93 -12.69 16.21
N ALA A 593 -28.17 -11.39 16.35
CA ALA A 593 -27.91 -10.68 17.59
C ALA A 593 -28.98 -9.62 17.87
N ASP A 594 -29.31 -9.49 19.16
CA ASP A 594 -30.03 -8.37 19.70
C ASP A 594 -29.06 -7.19 19.92
N LEU A 595 -29.33 -6.07 19.26
CA LEU A 595 -28.57 -4.83 19.40
C LEU A 595 -29.42 -3.72 20.03
N SER A 596 -30.56 -4.05 20.63
CA SER A 596 -31.44 -3.09 21.30
C SER A 596 -30.93 -2.66 22.67
N LYS A 597 -31.37 -1.49 23.16
CA LYS A 597 -31.15 -1.09 24.56
C LYS A 597 -32.11 -1.78 25.53
N LYS A 598 -33.31 -2.14 25.08
CA LYS A 598 -34.30 -2.85 25.91
C LYS A 598 -33.79 -4.26 26.23
N LYS A 599 -34.15 -4.77 27.41
CA LYS A 599 -33.93 -6.19 27.71
C LYS A 599 -34.90 -7.01 26.85
N LEU A 600 -34.39 -8.05 26.19
CA LEU A 600 -35.22 -8.94 25.41
C LEU A 600 -36.02 -9.82 26.40
N PRO A 601 -37.36 -9.84 26.34
CA PRO A 601 -38.16 -10.69 27.23
C PRO A 601 -38.01 -12.18 26.89
N SER A 602 -37.95 -12.52 25.60
CA SER A 602 -37.72 -13.86 25.08
C SER A 602 -36.93 -13.80 23.78
N ILE A 603 -36.19 -14.87 23.47
CA ILE A 603 -35.40 -14.98 22.24
C ILE A 603 -36.31 -15.53 21.13
N PRO A 604 -36.54 -14.78 20.03
CA PRO A 604 -37.38 -15.27 18.94
C PRO A 604 -36.71 -16.44 18.20
N ARG A 605 -37.51 -17.47 17.87
CA ARG A 605 -37.05 -18.62 17.10
C ARG A 605 -37.08 -18.29 15.61
N LEU A 606 -35.97 -17.80 15.08
CA LEU A 606 -35.78 -17.53 13.66
C LEU A 606 -35.08 -18.70 12.98
N THR A 607 -35.64 -19.14 11.85
CA THR A 607 -35.16 -20.30 11.10
C THR A 607 -34.92 -19.95 9.63
N TYR A 608 -33.98 -20.65 9.01
CA TYR A 608 -33.73 -20.63 7.58
C TYR A 608 -33.85 -22.05 7.04
N ALA A 609 -34.76 -22.30 6.10
CA ALA A 609 -35.09 -23.64 5.60
C ALA A 609 -35.43 -24.64 6.72
N GLY A 610 -36.12 -24.18 7.78
CA GLY A 610 -36.43 -24.98 8.97
C GLY A 610 -35.28 -25.14 9.97
N PHE A 611 -34.04 -24.79 9.62
CA PHE A 611 -32.89 -24.85 10.53
C PHE A 611 -32.79 -23.59 11.39
N PRO A 612 -32.63 -23.71 12.73
CA PRO A 612 -32.48 -22.56 13.61
C PRO A 612 -31.16 -21.83 13.37
N LEU A 613 -31.21 -20.51 13.25
CA LEU A 613 -30.02 -19.68 13.10
C LEU A 613 -29.37 -19.40 14.47
N PRO A 614 -28.04 -19.41 14.59
CA PRO A 614 -27.37 -19.31 15.89
C PRO A 614 -27.36 -17.88 16.44
N TRP A 615 -27.74 -17.75 17.71
CA TRP A 615 -27.68 -16.48 18.44
C TRP A 615 -26.27 -16.18 18.96
N LYS A 616 -25.82 -14.94 18.79
CA LYS A 616 -24.53 -14.44 19.26
C LYS A 616 -24.70 -13.12 20.00
N GLN A 617 -23.80 -12.85 20.95
CA GLN A 617 -23.78 -11.56 21.66
C GLN A 617 -23.28 -10.40 20.77
N THR A 618 -22.51 -10.71 19.74
CA THR A 618 -21.95 -9.73 18.80
C THR A 618 -22.02 -10.24 17.38
N ILE A 619 -22.31 -9.35 16.42
CA ILE A 619 -22.18 -9.64 14.98
C ILE A 619 -20.96 -8.90 14.44
N ASN A 620 -20.10 -9.60 13.71
CA ASN A 620 -19.01 -8.99 12.97
C ASN A 620 -19.46 -8.74 11.52
N TYR A 621 -19.43 -7.49 11.09
CA TYR A 621 -19.73 -7.09 9.71
C TYR A 621 -18.64 -6.16 9.20
N LEU A 622 -18.03 -6.50 8.06
CA LEU A 622 -16.94 -5.74 7.42
C LEU A 622 -15.74 -5.39 8.33
N GLY A 623 -15.50 -6.21 9.36
CA GLY A 623 -14.41 -6.07 10.32
C GLY A 623 -14.75 -5.24 11.57
N ILE A 624 -16.02 -4.85 11.74
CA ILE A 624 -16.55 -4.16 12.91
C ILE A 624 -17.49 -5.08 13.68
N ASN A 625 -17.28 -5.17 14.99
CA ASN A 625 -18.13 -5.94 15.89
C ASN A 625 -19.21 -5.03 16.46
N PHE A 626 -20.45 -5.23 16.03
CA PHE A 626 -21.63 -4.62 16.64
C PHE A 626 -22.00 -5.40 17.90
N SER A 627 -22.29 -4.67 18.98
CA SER A 627 -22.59 -5.25 20.29
C SER A 627 -23.57 -4.36 21.04
N LYS A 628 -24.48 -4.98 21.77
CA LYS A 628 -25.39 -4.30 22.70
C LYS A 628 -24.64 -3.59 23.84
N ILE A 629 -23.57 -4.20 24.34
CA ILE A 629 -22.80 -3.71 25.50
C ILE A 629 -21.39 -3.33 25.07
N ASN A 630 -20.94 -2.14 25.48
CA ASN A 630 -19.57 -1.64 25.32
C ASN A 630 -18.96 -1.84 23.91
N GLN A 631 -19.74 -1.55 22.87
CA GLN A 631 -19.31 -1.70 21.47
C GLN A 631 -17.96 -1.04 21.19
N ASN A 632 -17.79 0.22 21.60
CA ASN A 632 -16.56 0.98 21.38
C ASN A 632 -15.35 0.34 22.07
N GLY A 633 -15.53 -0.24 23.27
CA GLY A 633 -14.47 -0.96 23.98
C GLY A 633 -14.04 -2.24 23.26
N ILE A 634 -14.99 -3.02 22.72
CA ILE A 634 -14.72 -4.24 21.94
C ILE A 634 -13.96 -3.88 20.66
N ILE A 635 -14.41 -2.86 19.93
CA ILE A 635 -13.75 -2.37 18.72
C ILE A 635 -12.30 -1.96 19.04
N LEU A 636 -12.10 -1.15 20.09
CA LEU A 636 -10.77 -0.69 20.49
C LEU A 636 -9.86 -1.85 20.90
N LYS A 637 -10.35 -2.84 21.65
CA LYS A 637 -9.59 -4.04 22.06
C LYS A 637 -9.10 -4.82 20.82
N ASN A 638 -9.98 -5.03 19.85
CA ASN A 638 -9.66 -5.73 18.60
C ASN A 638 -8.62 -4.96 17.78
N ILE A 639 -8.79 -3.65 17.59
CA ILE A 639 -7.85 -2.80 16.86
C ILE A 639 -6.49 -2.75 17.57
N ARG A 640 -6.48 -2.57 18.90
CA ARG A 640 -5.26 -2.54 19.73
C ARG A 640 -4.46 -3.83 19.62
N SER A 641 -5.10 -4.99 19.69
CA SER A 641 -4.41 -6.27 19.55
C SER A 641 -3.70 -6.40 18.19
N LYS A 642 -4.36 -5.99 17.09
CA LYS A 642 -3.78 -5.95 15.74
C LYS A 642 -2.64 -4.93 15.64
N ALA A 643 -2.80 -3.76 16.24
CA ALA A 643 -1.79 -2.69 16.22
C ALA A 643 -0.51 -3.09 16.97
N LEU A 644 -0.63 -3.69 18.17
CA LEU A 644 0.51 -4.15 18.96
C LEU A 644 1.33 -5.21 18.22
N ARG A 645 0.67 -6.15 17.55
CA ARG A 645 1.34 -7.15 16.68
C ARG A 645 2.17 -6.47 15.59
N LYS A 646 1.61 -5.44 14.93
CA LYS A 646 2.33 -4.67 13.90
C LYS A 646 3.48 -3.84 14.46
N ILE A 647 3.34 -3.28 15.65
CA ILE A 647 4.42 -2.56 16.34
C ILE A 647 5.59 -3.50 16.67
N ASN A 648 5.32 -4.73 17.10
CA ASN A 648 6.38 -5.69 17.39
C ASN A 648 7.21 -6.03 16.14
N ALA A 649 6.57 -6.20 14.99
CA ALA A 649 7.32 -6.36 13.74
C ALA A 649 8.01 -5.06 13.29
N LEU A 650 7.43 -3.89 13.54
CA LEU A 650 8.13 -2.63 13.31
C LEU A 650 9.45 -2.58 14.11
N LYS A 651 9.45 -3.03 15.37
CA LYS A 651 10.68 -3.12 16.17
C LYS A 651 11.73 -4.04 15.56
N SER A 652 11.31 -5.15 14.94
CA SER A 652 12.24 -6.10 14.30
C SER A 652 12.95 -5.54 13.07
N ILE A 653 12.43 -4.47 12.44
CA ILE A 653 13.07 -3.82 11.29
C ILE A 653 13.70 -2.47 11.62
N ALA A 654 13.27 -1.84 12.72
CA ALA A 654 13.71 -0.52 13.15
C ALA A 654 15.00 -0.59 13.97
N TYR A 655 16.05 -1.18 13.41
CA TYR A 655 17.36 -1.23 14.04
C TYR A 655 17.97 0.17 14.22
N LYS A 656 18.89 0.30 15.19
CA LYS A 656 19.54 1.58 15.55
C LYS A 656 20.64 1.98 14.56
N ASN A 657 21.40 1.02 14.04
CA ASN A 657 22.62 1.29 13.26
C ASN A 657 22.45 1.11 11.74
N TYR A 658 21.45 0.35 11.31
CA TYR A 658 21.16 0.05 9.90
C TYR A 658 19.65 -0.14 9.69
N GLY A 659 19.20 -0.26 8.44
CA GLY A 659 17.78 -0.48 8.11
C GLY A 659 17.08 0.74 7.47
N PRO A 660 15.73 0.70 7.38
CA PRO A 660 14.93 1.74 6.73
C PRO A 660 15.11 3.13 7.38
N ARG A 661 14.96 4.21 6.59
CA ARG A 661 15.10 5.59 7.10
C ARG A 661 13.91 5.97 7.98
N THR A 662 14.07 6.99 8.83
CA THR A 662 12.99 7.47 9.72
C THR A 662 11.70 7.79 8.95
N LYS A 663 11.82 8.49 7.82
CA LYS A 663 10.67 8.82 6.95
C LYS A 663 9.90 7.57 6.52
N ASP A 664 10.60 6.48 6.21
CA ASP A 664 10.00 5.24 5.72
C ASP A 664 9.31 4.50 6.87
N LEU A 665 9.92 4.49 8.05
CA LEU A 665 9.31 3.91 9.26
C LEU A 665 8.05 4.68 9.69
N ILE A 666 8.06 6.02 9.65
CA ILE A 666 6.86 6.84 9.91
C ILE A 666 5.77 6.53 8.88
N ASN A 667 6.12 6.39 7.60
CA ASN A 667 5.16 5.98 6.58
C ASN A 667 4.58 4.58 6.85
N ILE A 668 5.39 3.62 7.33
CA ILE A 668 4.89 2.30 7.77
C ILE A 668 3.92 2.46 8.94
N VAL A 669 4.25 3.28 9.95
CA VAL A 669 3.38 3.54 11.10
C VAL A 669 2.02 4.08 10.62
N ASN A 670 2.03 5.11 9.77
CA ASN A 670 0.81 5.73 9.26
C ASN A 670 -0.03 4.78 8.40
N ASN A 671 0.59 4.09 7.44
CA ASN A 671 -0.10 3.29 6.43
C ASN A 671 -0.48 1.89 6.92
N SER A 672 0.15 1.37 7.98
CA SER A 672 -0.09 0.01 8.47
C SER A 672 -0.63 -0.08 9.90
N ILE A 673 -0.23 0.79 10.81
CA ILE A 673 -0.62 0.75 12.23
C ILE A 673 -1.78 1.71 12.46
N CYS A 674 -1.58 3.01 12.20
CA CYS A 674 -2.60 4.03 12.39
C CYS A 674 -3.81 3.82 11.48
N SER A 675 -3.60 3.26 10.28
CA SER A 675 -4.67 2.91 9.33
C SER A 675 -5.72 1.93 9.86
N LEU A 676 -5.40 1.17 10.90
CA LEU A 676 -6.38 0.31 11.56
C LEU A 676 -7.48 1.11 12.27
N PHE A 677 -7.16 2.32 12.75
CA PHE A 677 -8.08 3.14 13.54
C PHE A 677 -9.03 3.94 12.66
N TYR A 678 -8.57 4.41 11.50
CA TYR A 678 -9.39 5.18 10.58
C TYR A 678 -10.01 4.36 9.44
N TYR A 679 -9.87 3.03 9.47
CA TYR A 679 -10.61 2.13 8.57
C TYR A 679 -12.13 2.31 8.70
N SER A 680 -12.62 2.60 9.91
CA SER A 680 -14.02 2.90 10.22
C SER A 680 -14.14 4.21 11.01
N CYS A 681 -13.51 5.29 10.51
CA CYS A 681 -13.50 6.60 11.18
C CYS A 681 -14.92 7.14 11.43
N SER A 682 -15.86 6.83 10.55
CA SER A 682 -17.29 7.13 10.72
C SER A 682 -17.90 6.54 11.99
N ILE A 683 -17.32 5.48 12.60
CA ILE A 683 -17.72 4.97 13.92
C ILE A 683 -16.72 5.37 15.01
N THR A 684 -15.42 5.23 14.77
CA THR A 684 -14.41 5.46 15.82
C THR A 684 -14.33 6.93 16.26
N ASN A 685 -14.86 7.86 15.47
CA ASN A 685 -15.07 9.25 15.88
C ASN A 685 -15.98 9.42 17.12
N LYS A 686 -16.72 8.37 17.48
CA LYS A 686 -17.61 8.35 18.66
C LYS A 686 -16.90 7.87 19.93
N PHE A 687 -15.60 7.61 19.87
CA PHE A 687 -14.83 7.25 21.05
C PHE A 687 -14.90 8.34 22.13
N SER A 688 -14.83 7.89 23.38
CA SER A 688 -14.68 8.75 24.56
C SER A 688 -13.23 9.25 24.67
N GLU A 689 -13.01 10.27 25.49
CA GLU A 689 -11.68 10.85 25.68
C GLU A 689 -10.66 9.83 26.24
N THR A 690 -11.12 8.91 27.10
CA THR A 690 -10.28 7.81 27.61
C THR A 690 -9.87 6.84 26.50
N GLN A 691 -10.79 6.50 25.59
CA GLN A 691 -10.52 5.67 24.42
C GLN A 691 -9.59 6.37 23.42
N TYR A 692 -9.74 7.68 23.23
CA TYR A 692 -8.83 8.48 22.40
C TYR A 692 -7.42 8.52 22.97
N LYS A 693 -7.27 8.72 24.29
CA LYS A 693 -5.97 8.63 24.96
C LYS A 693 -5.30 7.28 24.69
N ALA A 694 -6.04 6.17 24.77
CA ALA A 694 -5.52 4.85 24.45
C ALA A 694 -5.06 4.71 22.98
N CYS A 695 -5.77 5.32 22.02
CA CYS A 695 -5.35 5.37 20.62
C CYS A 695 -4.04 6.16 20.47
N ASN A 696 -3.95 7.33 21.10
CA ASN A 696 -2.76 8.19 21.08
C ASN A 696 -1.54 7.50 21.70
N THR A 697 -1.72 6.68 22.73
CA THR A 697 -0.64 5.83 23.28
C THR A 697 -0.06 4.88 22.23
N ILE A 698 -0.92 4.25 21.40
CA ILE A 698 -0.47 3.31 20.36
C ILE A 698 0.33 4.04 19.28
N GLN A 699 -0.14 5.22 18.85
CA GLN A 699 0.60 6.05 17.89
C GLN A 699 1.98 6.45 18.43
N THR A 700 2.03 6.99 19.66
CA THR A 700 3.29 7.45 20.27
C THR A 700 4.26 6.29 20.50
N MET A 701 3.79 5.10 20.91
CA MET A 701 4.62 3.89 20.98
C MET A 701 5.26 3.55 19.63
N ALA A 702 4.48 3.59 18.55
CA ALA A 702 4.97 3.28 17.21
C ALA A 702 5.96 4.35 16.69
N LEU A 703 5.66 5.64 16.92
CA LEU A 703 6.53 6.75 16.50
C LEU A 703 7.87 6.77 17.24
N ARG A 704 7.92 6.40 18.53
CA ARG A 704 9.20 6.26 19.26
C ARG A 704 10.12 5.24 18.61
N VAL A 705 9.57 4.09 18.21
CA VAL A 705 10.31 3.06 17.47
C VAL A 705 10.78 3.60 16.12
N ALA A 706 9.89 4.28 15.39
CA ALA A 706 10.22 4.87 14.10
C ALA A 706 11.31 5.95 14.19
N LEU A 707 11.33 6.77 15.24
CA LEU A 707 12.31 7.84 15.44
C LEU A 707 13.57 7.42 16.21
N GLY A 708 13.57 6.25 16.85
CA GLY A 708 14.66 5.81 17.73
C GLY A 708 14.74 6.58 19.05
N LEU A 709 13.64 7.18 19.49
CA LEU A 709 13.53 7.98 20.70
C LEU A 709 13.18 7.11 21.93
N PRO A 710 13.68 7.46 23.13
CA PRO A 710 13.43 6.69 24.35
C PRO A 710 11.97 6.79 24.83
N LYS A 711 11.58 5.92 25.77
CA LYS A 711 10.21 5.85 26.33
C LYS A 711 9.79 7.13 27.05
N TRP A 712 10.73 7.86 27.64
CA TRP A 712 10.49 9.07 28.44
C TRP A 712 10.43 10.38 27.64
N THR A 713 10.66 10.37 26.32
CA THR A 713 10.51 11.61 25.53
C THR A 713 9.08 12.15 25.67
N PRO A 714 8.83 13.43 25.93
CA PRO A 714 7.47 13.96 26.05
C PRO A 714 6.65 13.75 24.77
N ASN A 715 5.36 13.40 24.90
CA ASN A 715 4.51 13.13 23.74
C ASN A 715 4.36 14.35 22.82
N ILE A 716 4.24 15.56 23.37
CA ILE A 716 4.12 16.80 22.58
C ILE A 716 5.36 17.00 21.70
N VAL A 717 6.56 16.83 22.28
CA VAL A 717 7.85 16.89 21.56
C VAL A 717 7.93 15.81 20.47
N LEU A 718 7.50 14.58 20.79
CA LEU A 718 7.48 13.45 19.86
C LEU A 718 6.59 13.74 18.63
N MET A 719 5.40 14.32 18.84
CA MET A 719 4.47 14.64 17.75
C MET A 719 5.04 15.75 16.85
N LYS A 720 5.60 16.82 17.45
CA LYS A 720 6.24 17.93 16.72
C LYS A 720 7.40 17.42 15.84
N ILE A 721 8.33 16.66 16.41
CA ILE A 721 9.49 16.18 15.64
C ILE A 721 9.12 15.11 14.59
N ALA A 722 8.07 14.33 14.83
CA ALA A 722 7.53 13.40 13.84
C ALA A 722 6.82 14.13 12.68
N GLY A 723 6.41 15.39 12.88
CA GLY A 723 5.58 16.14 11.94
C GLY A 723 4.23 15.46 11.72
N GLN A 724 3.65 14.89 12.78
CA GLN A 724 2.39 14.13 12.71
C GLN A 724 1.29 14.82 13.51
N GLU A 725 0.08 14.79 12.99
CA GLU A 725 -1.14 15.08 13.75
C GLU A 725 -1.40 13.98 14.82
N VAL A 726 -2.01 14.38 15.93
CA VAL A 726 -2.44 13.44 16.99
C VAL A 726 -3.51 12.49 16.43
N LEU A 727 -3.41 11.20 16.73
CA LEU A 727 -4.28 10.17 16.13
C LEU A 727 -5.77 10.41 16.39
N SER A 728 -6.16 10.88 17.58
CA SER A 728 -7.56 11.24 17.88
C SER A 728 -8.08 12.34 16.96
N GLU A 729 -7.29 13.40 16.75
CA GLU A 729 -7.64 14.50 15.84
C GLU A 729 -7.66 14.04 14.38
N LYS A 730 -6.74 13.14 13.99
CA LYS A 730 -6.77 12.48 12.69
C LYS A 730 -8.05 11.68 12.46
N ILE A 731 -8.52 10.94 13.47
CA ILE A 731 -9.76 10.15 13.37
C ILE A 731 -10.96 11.07 13.16
N LYS A 732 -11.07 12.14 13.97
CA LYS A 732 -12.10 13.17 13.81
C LYS A 732 -12.04 13.79 12.42
N ARG A 733 -10.85 14.24 12.01
CA ARG A 733 -10.63 14.84 10.69
C ARG A 733 -11.08 13.92 9.56
N LEU A 734 -10.62 12.67 9.55
CA LEU A 734 -10.98 11.68 8.52
C LEU A 734 -12.47 11.32 8.54
N ALA A 735 -13.14 11.38 9.69
CA ALA A 735 -14.59 11.25 9.76
C ALA A 735 -15.30 12.44 9.10
N ALA A 736 -14.81 13.67 9.27
CA ALA A 736 -15.36 14.84 8.60
C ALA A 736 -15.18 14.74 7.08
N GLN A 737 -14.00 14.30 6.63
CA GLN A 737 -13.71 14.08 5.22
C GLN A 737 -14.62 13.01 4.60
N PHE A 738 -15.01 12.00 5.37
CA PHE A 738 -16.01 11.03 4.95
C PHE A 738 -17.36 11.73 4.66
N PHE A 739 -17.89 12.52 5.59
CA PHE A 739 -19.17 13.22 5.39
C PHE A 739 -19.14 14.26 4.28
N ILE A 740 -18.09 15.09 4.22
CA ILE A 740 -17.90 16.09 3.15
C ILE A 740 -17.85 15.42 1.77
N ARG A 741 -17.18 14.26 1.66
CA ARG A 741 -17.17 13.49 0.40
C ARG A 741 -18.57 12.99 0.04
N GLN A 742 -19.37 12.60 1.02
CA GLN A 742 -20.74 12.14 0.78
C GLN A 742 -21.68 13.29 0.39
N LEU A 743 -21.50 14.49 0.95
CA LEU A 743 -22.16 15.72 0.47
C LEU A 743 -21.78 16.01 -0.98
N ALA A 744 -20.49 16.00 -1.29
CA ALA A 744 -19.98 16.27 -2.64
C ALA A 744 -20.35 15.18 -3.67
N ASN A 745 -20.85 14.01 -3.25
CA ASN A 745 -21.38 13.00 -4.15
C ASN A 745 -22.84 13.28 -4.56
N GLY A 746 -23.53 14.20 -3.88
CA GLY A 746 -24.90 14.62 -4.20
C GLY A 746 -25.85 13.43 -4.36
N VAL A 747 -26.59 13.41 -5.48
CA VAL A 747 -27.59 12.38 -5.84
C VAL A 747 -27.05 10.95 -5.91
N HIS A 748 -25.73 10.77 -5.95
CA HIS A 748 -25.07 9.46 -5.99
C HIS A 748 -24.71 8.95 -4.58
N SER A 749 -24.92 9.77 -3.55
CA SER A 749 -24.71 9.43 -2.15
C SER A 749 -25.92 8.70 -1.57
N PRO A 750 -25.73 7.57 -0.87
CA PRO A 750 -26.81 6.95 -0.10
C PRO A 750 -27.14 7.65 1.23
N ILE A 751 -26.38 8.69 1.61
CA ILE A 751 -26.61 9.44 2.86
C ILE A 751 -27.36 10.75 2.61
N TYR A 752 -27.17 11.39 1.46
CA TYR A 752 -27.71 12.72 1.15
C TYR A 752 -28.57 12.68 -0.11
N ASP A 753 -29.62 13.49 -0.15
CA ASP A 753 -30.50 13.64 -1.31
C ASP A 753 -30.00 14.73 -2.28
N GLN A 754 -30.83 15.08 -3.28
CA GLN A 754 -30.47 16.05 -4.31
C GLN A 754 -30.26 17.46 -3.76
N ASN A 755 -30.90 17.80 -2.64
CA ASN A 755 -30.84 19.10 -2.00
C ASN A 755 -29.78 19.13 -0.88
N CYS A 756 -28.85 18.17 -0.88
CA CYS A 756 -27.87 17.96 0.20
C CYS A 756 -28.50 17.71 1.58
N ASN A 757 -29.79 17.37 1.65
CA ASN A 757 -30.43 17.00 2.90
C ASN A 757 -30.11 15.55 3.25
N PRO A 758 -29.92 15.23 4.54
CA PRO A 758 -29.61 13.87 4.95
C PRO A 758 -30.82 12.94 4.71
N SER A 759 -30.70 12.00 3.77
CA SER A 759 -31.66 10.92 3.52
C SER A 759 -31.71 9.89 4.64
N ILE A 760 -30.69 9.87 5.50
CA ILE A 760 -30.62 9.07 6.73
C ILE A 760 -30.41 10.03 7.88
N LYS A 761 -31.13 9.83 8.99
CA LYS A 761 -30.95 10.64 10.21
C LYS A 761 -29.50 10.57 10.69
N LEU A 762 -28.79 11.69 10.59
CA LEU A 762 -27.44 11.81 11.10
C LEU A 762 -27.47 11.72 12.63
N ILE A 763 -26.38 11.22 13.20
CA ILE A 763 -26.24 11.21 14.65
C ILE A 763 -25.92 12.64 15.08
N LYS A 764 -26.60 13.15 16.11
CA LYS A 764 -26.41 14.52 16.64
C LYS A 764 -24.95 14.95 16.80
N ARG A 765 -24.06 14.02 17.22
CA ARG A 765 -22.63 14.28 17.37
C ARG A 765 -21.92 14.57 16.03
N ASP A 766 -22.36 13.93 14.94
CA ASP A 766 -21.84 14.17 13.60
C ASP A 766 -22.36 15.48 13.02
N GLU A 767 -23.64 15.81 13.26
CA GLU A 767 -24.23 17.09 12.87
C GLU A 767 -23.50 18.27 13.52
N VAL A 768 -23.30 18.23 14.84
CA VAL A 768 -22.56 19.27 15.57
C VAL A 768 -21.12 19.37 15.09
N MET A 769 -20.48 18.23 14.79
CA MET A 769 -19.12 18.21 14.27
C MET A 769 -19.03 18.88 12.89
N LEU A 770 -19.98 18.61 11.99
CA LEU A 770 -20.04 19.26 10.69
C LEU A 770 -20.32 20.75 10.81
N ALA A 771 -21.31 21.14 11.63
CA ALA A 771 -21.61 22.55 11.89
C ALA A 771 -20.37 23.30 12.39
N ASN A 772 -19.67 22.76 13.39
CA ASN A 772 -18.44 23.37 13.91
C ASN A 772 -17.30 23.44 12.88
N LEU A 773 -17.24 22.49 11.94
CA LEU A 773 -16.25 22.51 10.87
C LEU A 773 -16.53 23.62 9.86
N PHE A 774 -17.79 23.72 9.42
CA PHE A 774 -18.22 24.72 8.45
C PHE A 774 -18.10 26.14 9.03
N THR A 775 -18.39 26.33 10.32
CA THR A 775 -18.14 27.61 11.00
C THR A 775 -16.65 27.93 11.18
N GLU A 776 -15.79 26.95 11.52
CA GLU A 776 -14.32 27.16 11.61
C GLU A 776 -13.71 27.54 10.24
N LEU A 777 -14.38 27.16 9.14
CA LEU A 777 -13.93 27.43 7.77
C LEU A 777 -14.60 28.63 7.10
N ASP A 778 -15.59 29.26 7.76
CA ASP A 778 -16.43 30.33 7.20
C ASP A 778 -17.15 29.92 5.89
N THR A 779 -17.78 28.74 5.92
CA THR A 779 -18.40 28.10 4.74
C THR A 779 -19.73 27.46 5.09
N SER A 780 -20.56 27.18 4.08
CA SER A 780 -21.80 26.41 4.23
C SER A 780 -21.74 25.09 3.46
N THR A 781 -22.70 24.20 3.72
CA THR A 781 -22.88 22.96 2.94
C THR A 781 -23.25 23.23 1.49
N ASP A 782 -24.01 24.29 1.25
CA ASP A 782 -24.61 24.62 -0.05
C ASP A 782 -23.56 25.16 -1.04
N HIS A 783 -22.43 25.59 -0.50
CA HIS A 783 -21.27 26.08 -1.24
C HIS A 783 -20.47 24.94 -1.90
N ILE A 784 -20.68 23.68 -1.49
CA ILE A 784 -19.86 22.57 -1.99
C ILE A 784 -20.23 22.22 -3.43
N ILE A 785 -19.21 22.13 -4.30
CA ILE A 785 -19.38 21.63 -5.67
C ILE A 785 -19.76 20.14 -5.62
N ALA A 786 -21.04 19.87 -5.88
CA ALA A 786 -21.57 18.52 -5.99
C ALA A 786 -21.14 17.85 -7.31
N PHE A 787 -21.07 16.53 -7.27
CA PHE A 787 -20.92 15.70 -8.47
C PHE A 787 -22.18 15.84 -9.34
N PRO A 788 -22.03 15.98 -10.67
CA PRO A 788 -23.17 16.16 -11.56
C PRO A 788 -24.10 14.93 -11.56
N ASP A 789 -25.38 15.18 -11.81
CA ASP A 789 -26.39 14.13 -11.90
C ASP A 789 -26.09 13.14 -13.02
N THR A 790 -25.61 13.66 -14.15
CA THR A 790 -25.16 12.87 -15.30
C THR A 790 -23.70 12.48 -15.11
N LEU A 791 -23.41 11.16 -15.06
CA LEU A 791 -22.04 10.69 -15.15
C LEU A 791 -21.51 10.98 -16.57
N ILE A 792 -20.28 11.48 -16.66
CA ILE A 792 -19.59 11.67 -17.94
C ILE A 792 -18.38 10.75 -17.96
N SER A 793 -18.39 9.79 -18.88
CA SER A 793 -17.32 8.79 -19.02
C SER A 793 -16.58 8.87 -20.35
N ARG A 794 -17.07 9.68 -21.30
CA ARG A 794 -16.49 9.81 -22.64
C ARG A 794 -15.42 10.88 -22.67
N SER A 795 -14.37 10.65 -23.45
CA SER A 795 -13.24 11.57 -23.66
C SER A 795 -13.36 12.41 -24.93
N ASN A 796 -14.45 12.26 -25.71
CA ASN A 796 -14.66 12.94 -27.00
C ASN A 796 -15.87 13.91 -26.98
N PHE A 797 -16.17 14.54 -25.85
CA PHE A 797 -17.22 15.57 -25.81
C PHE A 797 -16.72 16.97 -26.22
N CYS A 798 -15.40 17.21 -26.21
CA CYS A 798 -14.77 18.43 -26.71
C CYS A 798 -13.37 18.14 -27.27
N GLU A 799 -12.87 19.05 -28.10
CA GLU A 799 -11.49 18.99 -28.60
C GLU A 799 -10.55 19.70 -27.61
N ILE A 800 -9.46 19.04 -27.22
CA ILE A 800 -8.50 19.57 -26.24
C ILE A 800 -7.09 19.52 -26.81
N PHE A 801 -6.56 20.72 -27.11
CA PHE A 801 -5.26 20.94 -27.73
C PHE A 801 -4.23 21.35 -26.66
N LEU A 802 -3.26 20.48 -26.41
CA LEU A 802 -2.24 20.66 -25.35
C LEU A 802 -0.85 20.95 -25.91
N SER A 803 -0.53 20.39 -27.08
CA SER A 803 0.78 20.51 -27.72
C SER A 803 0.68 20.28 -29.23
N ASP A 804 -0.49 20.55 -29.77
CA ASP A 804 -0.91 20.23 -31.13
C ASP A 804 -0.51 21.36 -32.09
N PHE A 805 -0.31 22.58 -31.56
CA PHE A 805 0.10 23.75 -32.33
C PHE A 805 1.50 24.23 -31.97
N SER A 806 2.18 24.84 -32.93
CA SER A 806 3.58 25.21 -32.81
C SER A 806 3.82 26.37 -31.80
N PHE A 807 2.83 27.26 -31.61
CA PHE A 807 2.88 28.34 -30.61
C PHE A 807 2.87 27.83 -29.17
N GLN A 808 2.43 26.59 -28.93
CA GLN A 808 2.37 26.01 -27.59
C GLN A 808 3.76 25.63 -27.03
N ASN A 809 4.83 25.73 -27.84
CA ASN A 809 6.17 25.47 -27.33
C ASN A 809 6.74 26.68 -26.56
N LYS A 810 6.66 26.62 -25.21
CA LYS A 810 7.21 27.62 -24.27
C LYS A 810 8.71 27.91 -24.42
N ALA A 811 9.48 27.09 -25.13
CA ALA A 811 10.89 27.36 -25.39
C ALA A 811 11.12 28.44 -26.48
N ARG A 812 10.07 28.81 -27.23
CA ARG A 812 10.15 29.83 -28.29
C ARG A 812 10.06 31.25 -27.71
N PRO A 813 10.63 32.26 -28.40
CA PRO A 813 10.46 33.66 -28.01
C PRO A 813 8.98 34.09 -28.01
N ALA A 814 8.59 34.96 -27.08
CA ALA A 814 7.19 35.37 -26.89
C ALA A 814 6.56 36.04 -28.12
N PHE A 815 7.30 36.89 -28.85
CA PHE A 815 6.80 37.52 -30.08
C PHE A 815 6.45 36.48 -31.15
N LEU A 816 7.29 35.45 -31.31
CA LEU A 816 7.05 34.37 -32.27
C LEU A 816 5.86 33.51 -31.84
N ILE A 817 5.66 33.29 -30.53
CA ILE A 817 4.48 32.59 -30.01
C ILE A 817 3.21 33.36 -30.37
N LYS A 818 3.21 34.69 -30.21
CA LYS A 818 2.10 35.56 -30.58
C LYS A 818 1.77 35.45 -32.08
N ASP A 819 2.77 35.64 -32.95
CA ASP A 819 2.56 35.62 -34.41
C ASP A 819 2.00 34.26 -34.87
N LEU A 820 2.57 33.17 -34.36
CA LEU A 820 2.11 31.81 -34.65
C LEU A 820 0.71 31.52 -34.10
N PHE A 821 0.34 32.12 -32.96
CA PHE A 821 -1.00 32.00 -32.41
C PHE A 821 -2.02 32.69 -33.32
N GLU A 822 -1.74 33.92 -33.76
CA GLU A 822 -2.61 34.67 -34.68
C GLU A 822 -2.78 33.92 -36.01
N GLU A 823 -1.71 33.33 -36.54
CA GLU A 823 -1.75 32.48 -37.73
C GLU A 823 -2.66 31.25 -37.55
N VAL A 824 -2.54 30.54 -36.41
CA VAL A 824 -3.36 29.34 -36.12
C VAL A 824 -4.83 29.71 -35.93
N VAL A 825 -5.13 30.80 -35.20
CA VAL A 825 -6.51 31.25 -35.02
C VAL A 825 -7.15 31.61 -36.36
N TYR A 826 -6.41 32.29 -37.23
CA TYR A 826 -6.88 32.63 -38.57
C TYR A 826 -7.13 31.39 -39.45
N LYS A 827 -6.25 30.38 -39.40
CA LYS A 827 -6.36 29.19 -40.26
C LYS A 827 -7.35 28.14 -39.76
N GLU A 828 -7.35 27.84 -38.47
CA GLU A 828 -8.04 26.68 -37.88
C GLU A 828 -9.33 27.07 -37.14
N PHE A 829 -9.47 28.33 -36.74
CA PHE A 829 -10.54 28.79 -35.83
C PHE A 829 -11.26 30.07 -36.28
N GLN A 830 -11.26 30.39 -37.59
CA GLN A 830 -11.84 31.62 -38.13
C GLN A 830 -13.32 31.84 -37.75
N ASP A 831 -14.11 30.76 -37.71
CA ASP A 831 -15.55 30.80 -37.40
C ASP A 831 -15.87 30.62 -35.90
N TYR A 832 -14.86 30.60 -35.03
CA TYR A 832 -15.05 30.40 -33.59
C TYR A 832 -15.17 31.74 -32.83
N HIS A 833 -16.05 31.76 -31.84
CA HIS A 833 -16.11 32.81 -30.84
C HIS A 833 -15.03 32.58 -29.77
N ILE A 834 -14.11 33.53 -29.66
CA ILE A 834 -12.94 33.43 -28.77
C ILE A 834 -13.32 33.89 -27.36
N ILE A 835 -13.00 33.02 -26.41
CA ILE A 835 -13.15 33.26 -24.98
C ILE A 835 -11.81 32.96 -24.32
N ALA A 836 -11.25 33.90 -23.56
CA ALA A 836 -10.09 33.66 -22.72
C ALA A 836 -10.46 33.69 -21.24
N THR A 837 -9.83 32.83 -20.46
CA THR A 837 -10.09 32.68 -19.03
C THR A 837 -8.80 32.62 -18.25
N ASP A 838 -8.81 33.18 -17.05
CA ASP A 838 -7.70 33.07 -16.11
C ASP A 838 -8.20 33.14 -14.66
N ALA A 839 -7.33 32.78 -13.72
CA ALA A 839 -7.59 32.86 -12.30
C ALA A 839 -6.35 33.33 -11.54
N SER A 840 -6.57 34.05 -10.44
CA SER A 840 -5.48 34.55 -9.60
C SER A 840 -5.72 34.19 -8.14
N LYS A 841 -4.63 33.94 -7.42
CA LYS A 841 -4.66 33.70 -5.97
C LYS A 841 -3.60 34.56 -5.28
N SER A 842 -4.06 35.61 -4.60
CA SER A 842 -3.24 36.48 -3.76
C SER A 842 -3.40 36.12 -2.27
N HIS A 843 -2.75 36.89 -1.39
CA HIS A 843 -2.95 36.74 0.06
C HIS A 843 -4.33 37.20 0.51
N SER A 844 -4.94 38.13 -0.23
CA SER A 844 -6.21 38.76 0.13
C SER A 844 -7.40 38.10 -0.56
N PHE A 845 -7.27 37.75 -1.85
CA PHE A 845 -8.38 37.25 -2.66
C PHE A 845 -7.96 36.06 -3.51
N THR A 846 -8.92 35.18 -3.79
CA THR A 846 -8.86 34.27 -4.93
C THR A 846 -9.93 34.71 -5.91
N SER A 847 -9.60 34.80 -7.19
CA SER A 847 -10.46 35.39 -8.22
C SER A 847 -10.41 34.60 -9.51
N ILE A 848 -11.49 34.74 -10.28
CA ILE A 848 -11.63 34.19 -11.62
C ILE A 848 -12.04 35.33 -12.56
N ALA A 849 -11.54 35.28 -13.78
CA ALA A 849 -11.91 36.22 -14.81
C ALA A 849 -12.07 35.52 -16.16
N GLY A 850 -12.91 36.09 -17.00
CA GLY A 850 -13.07 35.67 -18.38
C GLY A 850 -13.39 36.86 -19.25
N ILE A 851 -12.96 36.77 -20.51
CA ILE A 851 -13.18 37.81 -21.50
C ILE A 851 -13.45 37.21 -22.87
N SER A 852 -14.39 37.83 -23.57
CA SER A 852 -14.66 37.64 -24.99
C SER A 852 -14.54 38.99 -25.71
N ASN A 853 -14.77 39.00 -27.02
CA ASN A 853 -14.89 40.24 -27.78
C ASN A 853 -16.14 41.07 -27.42
N LEU A 854 -17.14 40.48 -26.77
CA LEU A 854 -18.41 41.15 -26.44
C LEU A 854 -18.46 41.63 -24.99
N GLN A 855 -17.97 40.83 -24.06
CA GLN A 855 -18.17 41.03 -22.63
C GLN A 855 -17.06 40.37 -21.80
N SER A 856 -16.95 40.76 -20.54
CA SER A 856 -16.00 40.21 -19.57
C SER A 856 -16.64 40.09 -18.18
N PHE A 857 -16.19 39.13 -17.38
CA PHE A 857 -16.58 39.01 -15.99
C PHE A 857 -15.35 38.94 -15.08
N VAL A 858 -15.53 39.34 -13.83
CA VAL A 858 -14.57 39.15 -12.73
C VAL A 858 -15.35 38.80 -11.47
N TYR A 859 -15.03 37.65 -10.87
CA TYR A 859 -15.62 37.20 -9.60
C TYR A 859 -14.53 36.95 -8.56
N ARG A 860 -14.83 37.29 -7.31
CA ARG A 860 -14.13 36.70 -6.16
C ARG A 860 -14.66 35.29 -5.96
N ILE A 861 -13.79 34.38 -5.55
CA ILE A 861 -14.19 33.05 -5.07
C ILE A 861 -13.66 32.83 -3.66
N HIS A 862 -14.26 31.88 -2.95
CA HIS A 862 -13.85 31.58 -1.58
C HIS A 862 -12.33 31.25 -1.50
N PRO A 863 -11.57 31.82 -0.54
CA PRO A 863 -10.09 31.73 -0.50
C PRO A 863 -9.55 30.33 -0.23
N ILE A 864 -10.40 29.40 0.22
CA ILE A 864 -10.04 27.98 0.38
C ILE A 864 -9.70 27.34 -0.96
N ASN A 865 -10.36 27.76 -2.06
CA ASN A 865 -10.17 27.13 -3.37
C ASN A 865 -8.72 27.20 -3.83
N SER A 866 -8.20 26.09 -4.35
CA SER A 866 -6.88 26.06 -4.97
C SER A 866 -6.90 26.81 -6.30
N ILE A 867 -5.72 27.20 -6.79
CA ILE A 867 -5.59 27.83 -8.11
C ILE A 867 -6.16 26.92 -9.21
N PHE A 868 -5.94 25.60 -9.11
CA PHE A 868 -6.52 24.61 -10.00
C PHE A 868 -8.05 24.66 -10.05
N THR A 869 -8.70 24.76 -8.87
CA THR A 869 -10.17 24.90 -8.79
C THR A 869 -10.61 26.23 -9.36
N ALA A 870 -9.88 27.32 -9.09
CA ALA A 870 -10.18 28.64 -9.61
C ALA A 870 -10.12 28.67 -11.14
N GLU A 871 -9.05 28.14 -11.75
CA GLU A 871 -8.90 28.02 -13.21
C GLU A 871 -10.05 27.21 -13.83
N ALA A 872 -10.42 26.07 -13.23
CA ALA A 872 -11.54 25.27 -13.72
C ALA A 872 -12.90 25.99 -13.57
N LEU A 873 -13.09 26.75 -12.49
CA LEU A 873 -14.29 27.58 -12.28
C LEU A 873 -14.35 28.76 -13.25
N ALA A 874 -13.22 29.36 -13.61
CA ALA A 874 -13.15 30.42 -14.62
C ALA A 874 -13.69 29.91 -15.97
N ILE A 875 -13.27 28.72 -16.39
CA ILE A 875 -13.81 28.07 -17.60
C ILE A 875 -15.29 27.73 -17.45
N CYS A 876 -15.72 27.25 -16.27
CA CYS A 876 -17.14 26.98 -16.02
C CYS A 876 -18.01 28.25 -16.16
N GLN A 877 -17.57 29.36 -15.56
CA GLN A 877 -18.29 30.63 -15.60
C GLN A 877 -18.30 31.22 -17.00
N ALA A 878 -17.20 31.09 -17.73
CA ALA A 878 -17.12 31.53 -19.11
C ALA A 878 -18.07 30.76 -20.04
N LEU A 879 -18.28 29.47 -19.80
CA LEU A 879 -19.31 28.70 -20.51
C LEU A 879 -20.74 29.09 -20.12
N ASP A 880 -20.96 29.75 -18.99
CA ASP A 880 -22.29 30.21 -18.57
C ASP A 880 -22.59 31.59 -19.15
N GLU A 881 -21.67 32.54 -18.98
CA GLU A 881 -21.89 33.95 -19.30
C GLU A 881 -21.37 34.36 -20.68
N LEU A 882 -20.20 33.84 -21.10
CA LEU A 882 -19.49 34.33 -22.30
C LEU A 882 -19.85 33.56 -23.58
N SER A 883 -20.55 32.44 -23.48
CA SER A 883 -20.94 31.63 -24.64
C SER A 883 -22.04 32.31 -25.46
N VAL A 884 -21.90 32.28 -26.79
CA VAL A 884 -22.93 32.71 -27.76
C VAL A 884 -23.61 31.48 -28.35
N THR A 885 -24.88 31.55 -28.79
CA THR A 885 -25.65 30.39 -29.33
C THR A 885 -25.30 30.01 -30.78
N ASP A 886 -24.88 30.98 -31.60
CA ASP A 886 -24.83 30.80 -33.06
C ASP A 886 -23.44 30.49 -33.61
N LYS A 887 -22.41 30.40 -32.74
CA LYS A 887 -21.02 30.16 -33.13
C LYS A 887 -20.39 29.02 -32.32
N ASN A 888 -19.38 28.39 -32.91
CA ASN A 888 -18.50 27.45 -32.19
C ASN A 888 -17.65 28.22 -31.17
N LEU A 889 -17.21 27.57 -30.09
CA LEU A 889 -16.52 28.23 -28.97
C LEU A 889 -15.05 27.81 -28.91
N LEU A 890 -14.14 28.79 -28.97
CA LEU A 890 -12.71 28.60 -28.75
C LEU A 890 -12.34 29.14 -27.37
N LEU A 891 -12.08 28.24 -26.42
CA LEU A 891 -11.69 28.61 -25.06
C LEU A 891 -10.17 28.53 -24.91
N LEU A 892 -9.58 29.67 -24.57
CA LEU A 892 -8.16 29.85 -24.28
C LEU A 892 -7.94 29.85 -22.77
N THR A 893 -7.01 29.02 -22.29
CA THR A 893 -6.60 28.95 -20.89
C THR A 893 -5.14 28.54 -20.79
N ASP A 894 -4.42 29.13 -19.85
CA ASP A 894 -3.05 28.73 -19.54
C ASP A 894 -2.94 27.57 -18.55
N SER A 895 -4.09 27.09 -18.04
CA SER A 895 -4.16 25.93 -17.16
C SER A 895 -4.00 24.61 -17.92
N TYR A 896 -2.74 24.23 -18.14
CA TYR A 896 -2.41 22.90 -18.67
C TYR A 896 -3.00 21.78 -17.80
N SER A 897 -3.02 21.99 -16.48
CA SER A 897 -3.43 20.98 -15.51
C SER A 897 -4.93 20.68 -15.57
N VAL A 898 -5.78 21.70 -15.72
CA VAL A 898 -7.25 21.53 -15.88
C VAL A 898 -7.56 20.83 -17.18
N LEU A 899 -6.95 21.24 -18.30
CA LEU A 899 -7.14 20.62 -19.61
C LEU A 899 -6.66 19.16 -19.63
N GLN A 900 -5.53 18.86 -18.99
CA GLN A 900 -5.05 17.49 -18.85
C GLN A 900 -6.00 16.64 -18.00
N ALA A 901 -6.55 17.19 -16.91
CA ALA A 901 -7.51 16.51 -16.05
C ALA A 901 -8.83 16.22 -16.77
N LEU A 902 -9.31 17.14 -17.61
CA LEU A 902 -10.50 16.98 -18.44
C LEU A 902 -10.27 15.94 -19.56
N LYS A 903 -9.11 15.98 -20.24
CA LYS A 903 -8.71 14.99 -21.26
C LYS A 903 -8.59 13.58 -20.68
N CYS A 904 -8.23 13.47 -19.40
CA CYS A 904 -8.14 12.20 -18.65
C CYS A 904 -9.29 12.04 -17.65
N LEU A 905 -10.51 12.44 -18.01
CA LEU A 905 -11.67 12.38 -17.12
C LEU A 905 -11.94 10.95 -16.61
N THR A 906 -12.05 10.81 -15.30
CA THR A 906 -12.48 9.56 -14.65
C THR A 906 -13.40 9.88 -13.48
N ILE A 907 -14.14 8.90 -12.97
CA ILE A 907 -14.99 9.06 -11.76
C ILE A 907 -14.22 9.60 -10.54
N LYS A 908 -12.88 9.44 -10.51
CA LYS A 908 -12.01 9.94 -9.44
C LYS A 908 -11.42 11.34 -9.70
N SER A 909 -11.65 11.91 -10.87
CA SER A 909 -11.23 13.29 -11.17
C SER A 909 -11.93 14.27 -10.23
N PRO A 910 -11.35 15.46 -9.97
CA PRO A 910 -11.92 16.44 -9.06
C PRO A 910 -13.35 16.84 -9.44
N LYS A 911 -14.23 17.13 -8.48
CA LYS A 911 -15.65 17.44 -8.77
C LYS A 911 -15.82 18.66 -9.67
N VAL A 912 -14.95 19.66 -9.53
CA VAL A 912 -14.94 20.84 -10.42
C VAL A 912 -14.73 20.46 -11.89
N ILE A 913 -13.94 19.42 -12.17
CA ILE A 913 -13.72 18.92 -13.54
C ILE A 913 -14.94 18.17 -14.06
N HIS A 914 -15.66 17.45 -13.20
CA HIS A 914 -16.95 16.84 -13.56
C HIS A 914 -18.02 17.89 -13.83
N ARG A 915 -18.07 18.96 -13.03
CA ARG A 915 -18.94 20.13 -13.26
C ARG A 915 -18.62 20.78 -14.61
N LEU A 916 -17.34 21.00 -14.90
CA LEU A 916 -16.88 21.52 -16.19
C LEU A 916 -17.31 20.63 -17.36
N ALA A 917 -17.06 19.32 -17.26
CA ALA A 917 -17.51 18.36 -18.27
C ALA A 917 -19.04 18.41 -18.46
N GLY A 918 -19.81 18.54 -17.37
CA GLY A 918 -21.26 18.72 -17.38
C GLY A 918 -21.69 19.95 -18.18
N LYS A 919 -21.07 21.10 -17.94
CA LYS A 919 -21.36 22.35 -18.66
C LYS A 919 -21.03 22.25 -20.14
N ILE A 920 -19.89 21.65 -20.48
CA ILE A 920 -19.50 21.42 -21.89
C ILE A 920 -20.52 20.51 -22.58
N LEU A 921 -20.99 19.46 -21.90
CA LEU A 921 -22.01 18.57 -22.45
C LEU A 921 -23.35 19.27 -22.69
N VAL A 922 -23.80 20.12 -21.74
CA VAL A 922 -25.01 20.94 -21.92
C VAL A 922 -24.87 21.82 -23.16
N ARG A 923 -23.72 22.48 -23.35
CA ARG A 923 -23.46 23.32 -24.54
C ARG A 923 -23.40 22.52 -25.84
N LYS A 924 -22.85 21.30 -25.81
CA LYS A 924 -22.85 20.40 -26.96
C LYS A 924 -24.26 20.03 -27.42
N ASN A 925 -25.25 19.98 -26.53
CA ASN A 925 -26.64 19.74 -26.90
C ASN A 925 -27.26 20.88 -27.74
N PHE A 926 -26.63 22.06 -27.79
CA PHE A 926 -26.97 23.15 -28.69
C PHE A 926 -26.25 23.06 -30.06
N HIS A 927 -25.71 21.88 -30.41
CA HIS A 927 -24.98 21.62 -31.67
C HIS A 927 -23.70 22.45 -31.89
N GLN A 928 -23.11 22.99 -30.82
CA GLN A 928 -21.88 23.77 -30.88
C GLN A 928 -20.63 22.91 -30.75
N LYS A 929 -19.61 23.18 -31.57
CA LYS A 929 -18.26 22.65 -31.35
C LYS A 929 -17.53 23.49 -30.31
N ILE A 930 -16.91 22.81 -29.35
CA ILE A 930 -16.14 23.43 -28.27
C ILE A 930 -14.70 22.93 -28.36
N SER A 931 -13.78 23.87 -28.57
CA SER A 931 -12.36 23.63 -28.68
C SER A 931 -11.64 24.35 -27.55
N LEU A 932 -10.95 23.58 -26.70
CA LEU A 932 -10.17 24.06 -25.58
C LEU A 932 -8.69 24.03 -25.95
N VAL A 933 -8.05 25.20 -25.94
CA VAL A 933 -6.67 25.36 -26.37
C VAL A 933 -5.85 25.85 -25.20
N TRP A 934 -4.78 25.09 -24.89
CA TRP A 934 -3.80 25.55 -23.93
C TRP A 934 -2.95 26.68 -24.50
N THR A 935 -2.91 27.82 -23.83
CA THR A 935 -2.11 28.99 -24.21
C THR A 935 -0.95 29.21 -23.23
N PRO A 936 0.29 29.36 -23.70
CA PRO A 936 1.39 29.72 -22.82
C PRO A 936 1.15 31.06 -22.11
N GLY A 937 1.09 31.06 -20.77
CA GLY A 937 1.02 32.29 -19.98
C GLY A 937 2.23 33.21 -20.21
N HIS A 938 2.03 34.52 -20.05
CA HIS A 938 3.04 35.59 -20.25
C HIS A 938 3.75 35.55 -21.61
N SER A 939 3.02 35.24 -22.69
CA SER A 939 3.58 35.07 -24.03
C SER A 939 3.03 36.07 -25.06
N LEU A 940 2.63 37.27 -24.63
CA LEU A 940 2.14 38.36 -25.50
C LEU A 940 0.85 38.03 -26.30
N ILE A 941 0.14 36.98 -25.91
CA ILE A 941 -1.17 36.64 -26.47
C ILE A 941 -2.22 37.54 -25.79
N HIS A 942 -2.67 38.57 -26.52
CA HIS A 942 -3.54 39.65 -26.03
C HIS A 942 -4.73 39.16 -25.19
N TRP A 943 -5.47 38.14 -25.66
CA TRP A 943 -6.62 37.60 -24.94
C TRP A 943 -6.28 37.00 -23.59
N ASN A 944 -5.18 36.25 -23.51
CA ASN A 944 -4.74 35.60 -22.27
C ASN A 944 -4.20 36.64 -21.27
N GLU A 945 -3.42 37.61 -21.74
CA GLU A 945 -2.86 38.66 -20.87
C GLU A 945 -3.95 39.57 -20.31
N LYS A 946 -5.01 39.83 -21.08
CA LYS A 946 -6.15 40.60 -20.60
C LYS A 946 -6.95 39.83 -19.54
N ALA A 947 -7.13 38.52 -19.71
CA ALA A 947 -7.76 37.68 -18.68
C ALA A 947 -6.93 37.63 -17.38
N ASP A 948 -5.61 37.48 -17.48
CA ASP A 948 -4.66 37.51 -16.34
C ASP A 948 -4.72 38.83 -15.58
N LEU A 949 -4.71 39.96 -16.31
CA LEU A 949 -4.82 41.28 -15.72
C LEU A 949 -6.15 41.44 -14.96
N LEU A 950 -7.27 41.07 -15.58
CA LEU A 950 -8.59 41.14 -14.96
C LEU A 950 -8.69 40.29 -13.70
N ALA A 951 -8.10 39.08 -13.71
CA ALA A 951 -8.06 38.23 -12.53
C ALA A 951 -7.24 38.87 -11.39
N LYS A 952 -6.18 39.62 -11.71
CA LYS A 952 -5.32 40.31 -10.72
C LYS A 952 -5.88 41.62 -10.20
N THR A 953 -6.73 42.32 -10.94
CA THR A 953 -7.31 43.64 -10.56
C THR A 953 -8.53 43.54 -9.62
N VAL A 954 -8.79 42.37 -9.04
CA VAL A 954 -9.96 42.15 -8.17
C VAL A 954 -9.92 42.98 -6.89
N THR A 955 -11.08 43.50 -6.48
CA THR A 955 -11.29 44.28 -5.25
C THR A 955 -12.47 43.73 -4.44
N GLU A 956 -12.65 44.20 -3.20
CA GLU A 956 -13.75 43.76 -2.32
C GLU A 956 -15.15 44.03 -2.89
N SER A 957 -15.30 45.04 -3.76
CA SER A 957 -16.58 45.40 -4.39
C SER A 957 -17.04 44.41 -5.47
N HIS A 958 -16.16 43.49 -5.91
CA HIS A 958 -16.53 42.49 -6.90
C HIS A 958 -17.44 41.40 -6.30
N PRO A 959 -18.36 40.83 -7.10
CA PRO A 959 -19.26 39.77 -6.64
C PRO A 959 -18.51 38.53 -6.17
N LEU A 960 -19.03 37.88 -5.12
CA LEU A 960 -18.48 36.66 -4.55
C LEU A 960 -19.26 35.45 -5.07
N LEU A 961 -18.52 34.49 -5.62
CA LEU A 961 -19.03 33.18 -5.99
C LEU A 961 -18.60 32.18 -4.93
N GLU A 962 -19.58 31.64 -4.22
CA GLU A 962 -19.36 30.86 -3.00
C GLU A 962 -18.97 29.40 -3.26
N TRP A 963 -18.84 28.95 -4.51
CA TRP A 963 -18.55 27.54 -4.80
C TRP A 963 -17.17 27.11 -4.31
N ILE A 964 -17.11 25.94 -3.66
CA ILE A 964 -15.90 25.36 -3.09
C ILE A 964 -15.74 23.91 -3.51
N ALA A 965 -14.56 23.56 -4.00
CA ALA A 965 -14.23 22.15 -4.23
C ALA A 965 -14.01 21.43 -2.89
N TYR A 966 -14.68 20.28 -2.72
CA TYR A 966 -14.57 19.50 -1.49
C TYR A 966 -13.13 19.02 -1.22
N GLU A 967 -12.34 18.78 -2.28
CA GLU A 967 -10.92 18.45 -2.20
C GLU A 967 -10.09 19.56 -1.53
N ASP A 968 -10.46 20.82 -1.77
CA ASP A 968 -9.78 21.99 -1.18
C ASP A 968 -10.14 22.15 0.31
N ILE A 969 -11.41 21.89 0.68
CA ILE A 969 -11.85 21.80 2.09
C ILE A 969 -11.03 20.73 2.83
N ILE A 970 -10.91 19.55 2.25
CA ILE A 970 -10.12 18.42 2.80
C ILE A 970 -8.66 18.81 3.02
N SER A 971 -8.05 19.49 2.04
CA SER A 971 -6.65 19.94 2.07
C SER A 971 -6.43 21.02 3.15
N ARG A 972 -7.30 22.02 3.21
CA ARG A 972 -7.28 23.08 4.22
C ARG A 972 -7.43 22.50 5.62
N TYR A 973 -8.37 21.58 5.82
CA TYR A 973 -8.62 20.97 7.12
C TYR A 973 -7.46 20.08 7.59
N GLN A 974 -6.77 19.41 6.66
CA GLN A 974 -5.51 18.71 6.98
C GLN A 974 -4.41 19.67 7.45
N THR A 975 -4.32 20.85 6.82
CA THR A 975 -3.35 21.89 7.22
C THR A 975 -3.64 22.42 8.62
N ILE A 976 -4.91 22.73 8.92
CA ILE A 976 -5.37 23.16 10.25
C ILE A 976 -5.03 22.12 11.33
N SER A 977 -5.31 20.85 11.04
CA SER A 977 -5.04 19.77 12.01
C SER A 977 -3.55 19.60 12.34
N LEU A 978 -2.67 19.79 11.33
CA LEU A 978 -1.22 19.81 11.55
C LEU A 978 -0.78 21.06 12.33
N GLN A 979 -1.36 22.23 12.03
CA GLN A 979 -1.09 23.48 12.77
C GLN A 979 -1.45 23.36 14.24
N LYS A 980 -2.56 22.69 14.60
CA LYS A 980 -2.94 22.42 16.01
C LYS A 980 -1.83 21.72 16.79
N THR A 981 -1.07 20.81 16.16
CA THR A 981 0.08 20.14 16.80
C THR A 981 1.25 21.09 17.01
N ASN A 982 1.52 21.98 16.05
CA ASN A 982 2.58 22.99 16.16
C ASN A 982 2.25 24.01 17.25
N LEU A 983 1.02 24.52 17.29
CA LEU A 983 0.54 25.44 18.32
C LEU A 983 0.61 24.79 19.71
N SER A 984 0.17 23.54 19.84
CA SER A 984 0.27 22.79 21.10
C SER A 984 1.72 22.66 21.60
N PHE A 985 2.70 22.53 20.70
CA PHE A 985 4.11 22.54 21.08
C PHE A 985 4.58 23.96 21.47
N GLN A 986 4.23 24.98 20.69
CA GLN A 986 4.59 26.38 20.94
C GLN A 986 4.08 26.89 22.30
N HIS A 987 2.86 26.51 22.69
CA HIS A 987 2.27 26.86 24.00
C HIS A 987 2.72 25.95 25.15
N SER A 988 3.62 24.99 24.90
CA SER A 988 4.11 24.08 25.96
C SER A 988 5.39 24.60 26.61
N LYS A 989 5.64 24.21 27.86
CA LYS A 989 6.92 24.45 28.57
C LYS A 989 8.17 23.93 27.84
N TYR A 990 8.00 23.08 26.82
CA TYR A 990 9.11 22.57 26.01
C TYR A 990 9.57 23.57 24.93
N GLN A 991 8.75 24.56 24.55
CA GLN A 991 9.14 25.59 23.59
C GLN A 991 10.27 26.48 24.13
N GLU A 992 10.21 26.85 25.40
CA GLU A 992 11.25 27.64 26.06
C GLU A 992 12.58 26.86 26.13
N SER A 993 12.50 25.61 26.59
CA SER A 993 13.68 24.77 26.80
C SER A 993 14.30 24.21 25.52
N ILE A 994 13.51 23.76 24.55
CA ILE A 994 14.01 23.12 23.32
C ILE A 994 14.14 24.12 22.17
N GLY A 995 13.26 25.12 22.11
CA GLY A 995 13.09 25.99 20.95
C GLY A 995 12.27 25.37 19.84
N ASP A 996 12.06 26.14 18.77
CA ASP A 996 11.37 25.59 17.59
C ASP A 996 12.27 24.58 16.89
N ILE A 997 11.73 23.39 16.65
CA ILE A 997 12.44 22.27 16.06
C ILE A 997 11.78 21.86 14.74
N PRO A 998 12.57 21.66 13.68
CA PRO A 998 12.03 21.17 12.42
C PRO A 998 11.60 19.70 12.55
N ALA A 999 10.57 19.33 11.78
CA ALA A 999 10.14 17.95 11.69
C ALA A 999 11.16 17.08 10.94
N MET A 1000 11.29 15.80 11.29
CA MET A 1000 12.31 14.93 10.68
C MET A 1000 12.19 14.76 9.17
N PHE A 1001 10.99 14.91 8.60
CA PHE A 1001 10.81 14.78 7.15
C PHE A 1001 11.53 15.89 6.37
N THR A 1002 11.70 17.10 6.94
CA THR A 1002 12.43 18.20 6.29
C THR A 1002 13.94 17.96 6.30
N LEU A 1003 14.45 17.33 7.37
CA LEU A 1003 15.88 17.07 7.55
C LEU A 1003 16.35 15.75 6.93
N THR A 1004 15.49 14.73 6.83
CA THR A 1004 15.85 13.40 6.30
C THR A 1004 16.53 13.43 4.91
N PRO A 1005 16.11 14.29 3.95
CA PRO A 1005 16.80 14.46 2.66
C PRO A 1005 18.26 14.90 2.80
N TRP A 1006 18.59 15.61 3.88
CA TRP A 1006 19.94 16.08 4.17
C TRP A 1006 20.79 15.04 4.90
N LEU A 1007 20.23 13.87 5.28
CA LEU A 1007 20.88 12.81 6.04
C LEU A 1007 21.17 11.57 5.17
N LYS A 1008 22.24 10.82 5.46
CA LYS A 1008 22.72 9.67 4.64
C LYS A 1008 22.14 8.33 5.06
N ASN A 1009 21.87 8.12 6.35
CA ASN A 1009 21.56 6.80 6.89
C ASN A 1009 20.72 6.88 8.17
N ARG A 1010 20.22 5.72 8.61
CA ARG A 1010 19.38 5.57 9.80
C ARG A 1010 20.05 6.07 11.08
N ARG A 1011 21.35 5.82 11.28
CA ARG A 1011 22.09 6.27 12.47
C ARG A 1011 22.09 7.79 12.56
N GLU A 1012 22.36 8.47 11.45
CA GLU A 1012 22.28 9.94 11.37
C GLU A 1012 20.87 10.46 11.71
N ASP A 1013 19.81 9.80 11.20
CA ASP A 1013 18.43 10.21 11.53
C ASP A 1013 18.14 10.13 13.04
N ILE A 1014 18.58 9.06 13.71
CA ILE A 1014 18.36 8.87 15.16
C ILE A 1014 19.17 9.88 15.97
N ILE A 1015 20.44 10.10 15.62
CA ILE A 1015 21.31 11.05 16.32
C ILE A 1015 20.69 12.45 16.26
N ILE A 1016 20.31 12.92 15.07
CA ILE A 1016 19.68 14.24 14.92
C ILE A 1016 18.34 14.31 15.67
N ALA A 1017 17.50 13.30 15.57
CA ALA A 1017 16.23 13.27 16.31
C ALA A 1017 16.45 13.38 17.83
N ARG A 1018 17.46 12.68 18.36
CA ARG A 1018 17.80 12.74 19.80
C ARG A 1018 18.46 14.06 20.19
N LEU A 1019 19.30 14.66 19.34
CA LEU A 1019 19.90 15.97 19.62
C LEU A 1019 18.83 17.06 19.72
N LEU A 1020 17.97 17.16 18.70
CA LEU A 1020 16.93 18.18 18.66
C LEU A 1020 15.91 18.03 19.79
N THR A 1021 15.67 16.80 20.27
CA THR A 1021 14.80 16.57 21.43
C THR A 1021 15.51 16.61 22.77
N ARG A 1022 16.83 16.85 22.80
CA ARG A 1022 17.70 16.74 23.99
C ARG A 1022 17.63 15.36 24.68
N MET A 1023 17.39 14.30 23.89
CA MET A 1023 17.26 12.90 24.32
C MET A 1023 18.49 12.04 23.96
N ILE A 1024 19.64 12.67 23.72
CA ILE A 1024 20.92 11.94 23.65
C ILE A 1024 21.22 11.34 25.01
N ILE A 1025 21.65 10.08 25.02
CA ILE A 1025 21.97 9.36 26.25
C ILE A 1025 23.27 9.95 26.80
N THR A 1026 23.18 10.66 27.91
CA THR A 1026 24.32 11.17 28.67
C THR A 1026 24.21 10.75 30.14
N PRO A 1027 25.31 10.72 30.92
CA PRO A 1027 25.25 10.37 32.34
C PRO A 1027 24.26 11.21 33.14
N ALA A 1028 24.20 12.53 32.90
CA ALA A 1028 23.20 13.39 33.56
C ALA A 1028 21.76 13.04 33.20
N LEU A 1029 21.49 12.67 31.94
CA LEU A 1029 20.16 12.25 31.52
C LEU A 1029 19.78 10.91 32.15
N LEU A 1030 20.70 9.94 32.20
CA LEU A 1030 20.46 8.63 32.80
C LEU A 1030 20.24 8.75 34.32
N HIS A 1031 21.01 9.59 35.01
CA HIS A 1031 20.86 9.87 36.43
C HIS A 1031 19.48 10.46 36.75
N ARG A 1032 18.97 11.39 35.93
CA ARG A 1032 17.61 11.94 36.08
C ARG A 1032 16.51 10.87 36.09
N PHE A 1033 16.76 9.72 35.46
CA PHE A 1033 15.84 8.59 35.41
C PHE A 1033 16.26 7.42 36.31
N GLY A 1034 17.25 7.60 37.20
CA GLY A 1034 17.71 6.56 38.14
C GLY A 1034 18.45 5.40 37.48
N LEU A 1035 19.00 5.58 36.28
CA LEU A 1035 19.71 4.54 35.50
C LEU A 1035 21.24 4.66 35.57
N HIS A 1036 21.77 5.69 36.24
CA HIS A 1036 23.20 5.93 36.38
C HIS A 1036 23.47 6.72 37.66
N ASN A 1037 24.49 6.33 38.43
CA ASN A 1037 24.71 6.87 39.78
C ASN A 1037 25.43 8.22 39.79
N TYR A 1038 26.16 8.57 38.71
CA TYR A 1038 26.98 9.79 38.68
C TYR A 1038 26.62 10.71 37.49
N PRO A 1039 26.03 11.90 37.72
CA PRO A 1039 25.58 12.77 36.63
C PRO A 1039 26.65 13.69 36.05
N ARG A 1040 27.82 13.83 36.70
CA ARG A 1040 28.80 14.88 36.40
C ARG A 1040 29.89 14.43 35.43
N CYS A 1041 30.53 15.41 34.79
CA CYS A 1041 31.69 15.21 33.92
C CYS A 1041 32.94 14.93 34.77
N GLN A 1042 33.70 13.90 34.43
CA GLN A 1042 34.91 13.51 35.17
C GLN A 1042 36.03 14.57 35.13
N ILE A 1043 36.03 15.47 34.13
CA ILE A 1043 37.12 16.45 33.95
C ILE A 1043 36.80 17.79 34.62
N CYS A 1044 35.61 18.34 34.38
CA CYS A 1044 35.25 19.69 34.85
C CYS A 1044 34.14 19.71 35.90
N ASN A 1045 33.70 18.54 36.39
CA ASN A 1045 32.74 18.37 37.48
C ASN A 1045 31.39 19.11 37.31
N ARG A 1046 31.02 19.47 36.07
CA ARG A 1046 29.69 20.03 35.73
C ARG A 1046 28.75 18.91 35.31
N ASP A 1047 27.44 19.17 35.34
CA ASP A 1047 26.43 18.23 34.86
C ASP A 1047 26.72 17.78 33.42
N ASN A 1048 26.88 16.47 33.22
CA ASN A 1048 27.25 15.87 31.94
C ASN A 1048 26.00 15.74 31.05
N ASN A 1049 25.43 16.87 30.68
CA ASN A 1049 24.30 16.99 29.77
C ASN A 1049 24.77 17.39 28.36
N ILE A 1050 23.89 17.30 27.37
CA ILE A 1050 24.24 17.56 25.97
C ILE A 1050 24.68 19.00 25.71
N GLU A 1051 24.11 19.96 26.45
CA GLU A 1051 24.46 21.39 26.38
C GLU A 1051 25.89 21.61 26.87
N HIS A 1052 26.25 20.99 27.98
CA HIS A 1052 27.60 20.97 28.50
C HIS A 1052 28.59 20.36 27.50
N ILE A 1053 28.29 19.18 26.95
CA ILE A 1053 29.19 18.50 26.00
C ILE A 1053 29.46 19.39 24.77
N ILE A 1054 28.40 19.93 24.15
CA ILE A 1054 28.51 20.67 22.89
C ILE A 1054 29.04 22.08 23.09
N LEU A 1055 28.69 22.79 24.16
CA LEU A 1055 29.01 24.22 24.32
C LEU A 1055 30.10 24.54 25.34
N PHE A 1056 30.25 23.76 26.42
CA PHE A 1056 31.02 24.23 27.59
C PHE A 1056 32.14 23.30 28.09
N CYS A 1057 32.10 22.00 27.79
CA CYS A 1057 33.01 21.02 28.38
C CYS A 1057 34.47 21.22 27.94
N SER A 1058 35.38 21.45 28.89
CA SER A 1058 36.80 21.69 28.61
C SER A 1058 37.46 20.55 27.84
N LYS A 1059 37.02 19.30 28.03
CA LYS A 1059 37.45 18.12 27.27
C LYS A 1059 37.38 18.31 25.74
N TYR A 1060 36.39 19.06 25.26
CA TYR A 1060 36.11 19.21 23.83
C TYR A 1060 36.40 20.62 23.29
N SER A 1061 37.19 21.44 24.01
CA SER A 1061 37.50 22.83 23.60
C SER A 1061 38.06 22.92 22.18
N ASN A 1062 39.10 22.16 21.86
CA ASN A 1062 39.74 22.16 20.53
C ASN A 1062 38.76 21.73 19.42
N HIS A 1063 37.98 20.67 19.66
CA HIS A 1063 36.98 20.18 18.71
C HIS A 1063 35.85 21.20 18.48
N ARG A 1064 35.46 21.93 19.53
CA ARG A 1064 34.47 22.99 19.47
C ARG A 1064 34.97 24.18 18.66
N SER A 1065 36.21 24.65 18.86
CA SER A 1065 36.78 25.73 18.06
C SER A 1065 36.80 25.40 16.56
N ILE A 1066 37.16 24.17 16.20
CA ILE A 1066 37.12 23.68 14.81
C ILE A 1066 35.68 23.65 14.27
N LEU A 1067 34.71 23.26 15.10
CA LEU A 1067 33.30 23.22 14.72
C LEU A 1067 32.75 24.63 14.45
N TYR A 1068 33.00 25.60 15.34
CA TYR A 1068 32.57 27.00 15.16
C TYR A 1068 33.19 27.62 13.91
N ALA A 1069 34.50 27.42 13.69
CA ALA A 1069 35.19 27.92 12.50
C ALA A 1069 34.62 27.35 11.19
N LYS A 1070 34.28 26.05 11.16
CA LYS A 1070 33.68 25.43 9.96
C LYS A 1070 32.24 25.87 9.71
N LEU A 1071 31.50 26.20 10.77
CA LEU A 1071 30.11 26.65 10.69
C LEU A 1071 29.99 28.16 10.44
N ASN A 1072 31.08 28.93 10.48
CA ASN A 1072 31.07 30.39 10.50
C ASN A 1072 30.14 30.96 11.59
N PHE A 1073 30.09 30.31 12.75
CA PHE A 1073 29.25 30.76 13.86
C PHE A 1073 30.04 31.67 14.79
N ASP A 1074 29.45 32.80 15.17
CA ASP A 1074 29.95 33.61 16.28
C ASP A 1074 29.67 32.88 17.61
N PRO A 1075 30.69 32.59 18.44
CA PRO A 1075 30.51 32.01 19.76
C PRO A 1075 29.57 32.83 20.66
N GLN A 1076 29.50 34.16 20.49
CA GLN A 1076 28.64 35.03 21.30
C GLN A 1076 27.15 34.88 20.95
N LEU A 1077 26.82 34.58 19.68
CA LEU A 1077 25.44 34.35 19.21
C LEU A 1077 24.89 32.94 19.54
N CYS A 1078 25.76 32.00 19.93
CA CYS A 1078 25.39 30.61 20.24
C CYS A 1078 25.53 30.29 21.74
N SER A 1079 25.11 31.20 22.62
CA SER A 1079 25.21 31.07 24.08
C SER A 1079 24.34 29.96 24.69
N SER A 1080 23.35 29.46 23.94
CA SER A 1080 22.48 28.36 24.35
C SER A 1080 22.39 27.26 23.30
N LEU A 1081 22.10 26.03 23.73
CA LEU A 1081 21.98 24.90 22.83
C LEU A 1081 20.84 25.07 21.81
N LYS A 1082 19.80 25.84 22.18
CA LYS A 1082 18.69 26.21 21.30
C LYS A 1082 19.17 27.06 20.12
N ALA A 1083 19.86 28.16 20.40
CA ALA A 1083 20.38 29.07 19.36
C ALA A 1083 21.37 28.34 18.43
N PHE A 1084 22.23 27.51 19.02
CA PHE A 1084 23.16 26.68 18.27
C PHE A 1084 22.45 25.77 17.27
N PHE A 1085 21.42 25.02 17.69
CA PHE A 1085 20.72 24.12 16.77
C PHE A 1085 19.89 24.87 15.74
N GLN A 1086 19.22 25.97 16.07
CA GLN A 1086 18.46 26.75 15.09
C GLN A 1086 19.32 27.15 13.88
N ASN A 1087 20.58 27.55 14.12
CA ASN A 1087 21.52 27.87 13.05
C ASN A 1087 22.13 26.61 12.40
N ALA A 1088 22.35 25.54 13.16
CA ALA A 1088 23.00 24.34 12.63
C ALA A 1088 22.09 23.49 11.72
N VAL A 1089 20.76 23.58 11.88
CA VAL A 1089 19.76 22.90 11.01
C VAL A 1089 19.06 23.84 10.04
N SER A 1090 19.48 25.11 9.89
CA SER A 1090 18.94 26.00 8.86
C SER A 1090 19.45 25.67 7.46
N ASP A 1091 20.70 25.19 7.35
CA ASP A 1091 21.33 24.83 6.09
C ASP A 1091 21.87 23.39 6.07
N LYS A 1092 21.77 22.75 4.90
CA LYS A 1092 22.28 21.41 4.62
C LYS A 1092 23.78 21.32 4.84
N ARG A 1093 24.58 22.35 4.51
CA ARG A 1093 26.03 22.33 4.72
C ARG A 1093 26.35 22.32 6.21
N HIS A 1094 25.70 23.19 6.99
CA HIS A 1094 25.88 23.27 8.45
C HIS A 1094 25.54 21.95 9.15
N LEU A 1095 24.39 21.34 8.82
CA LEU A 1095 24.00 20.06 9.41
C LEU A 1095 25.02 18.94 9.12
N ARG A 1096 25.63 18.97 7.93
CA ARG A 1096 26.66 17.99 7.56
C ARG A 1096 27.96 18.18 8.32
N ILE A 1097 28.37 19.43 8.51
CA ILE A 1097 29.56 19.77 9.31
C ILE A 1097 29.34 19.33 10.76
N LEU A 1098 28.19 19.64 11.35
CA LEU A 1098 27.81 19.19 12.68
C LEU A 1098 27.93 17.66 12.82
N LEU A 1099 27.32 16.89 11.91
CA LEU A 1099 27.35 15.43 11.95
C LEU A 1099 28.75 14.82 11.84
N GLN A 1100 29.64 15.44 11.08
CA GLN A 1100 31.03 15.00 10.98
C GLN A 1100 31.78 15.25 12.30
N SER A 1101 31.56 16.41 12.91
CA SER A 1101 32.20 16.79 14.16
C SER A 1101 31.67 16.02 15.37
N LEU A 1102 30.39 15.59 15.40
CA LEU A 1102 29.84 14.84 16.54
C LEU A 1102 30.61 13.54 16.90
N LYS A 1103 31.37 12.99 15.96
CA LYS A 1103 32.27 11.84 16.22
C LYS A 1103 33.36 12.14 17.25
N SER A 1104 33.77 13.40 17.37
CA SER A 1104 34.80 13.83 18.32
C SER A 1104 34.25 14.26 19.68
N PHE A 1105 32.93 14.20 19.90
CA PHE A 1105 32.26 14.62 21.13
C PHE A 1105 31.72 13.44 21.98
N ASP A 1106 32.15 12.21 21.73
CA ASP A 1106 31.62 10.97 22.35
C ASP A 1106 30.08 10.80 22.23
N ILE A 1107 29.47 11.43 21.22
CA ILE A 1107 28.01 11.45 21.00
C ILE A 1107 27.55 10.33 20.04
N TYR A 1108 28.46 9.63 19.37
CA TYR A 1108 28.19 8.91 18.13
C TYR A 1108 27.75 7.45 18.26
#